data_AF-A0A851CG90-F1
#
_entry.id   AF-A0A851CG90-F1
#
_cell.length_a   1.000
_cell.length_b   1.000
_cell.length_c   1.000
_cell.angle_alpha   90.00
_cell.angle_beta   90.00
_cell.angle_gamma   90.00
#
_symmetry.space_group_name_H-M   'P 1'
#
loop_
_entity.id
_entity.type
_entity.pdbx_description
1 polymer ?
#
loop_
_entity_poly.entity_id
_entity_poly.type
_entity_poly.pdbx_seq_one_letter_code
_entity_poly.pdbx_strand_id
1 'polypeptide(L)'
;GFLANQKRAENLKDPSVLPDLCLSHANQLMIMLTNHRKLLDIKQKCTTAKQELANNLQVRLKWCCFVMLHADQDGERLQALLRLVTELLERVRVVEALSTVPQMYCLAVVEVVRRKMFIKHYREWAGALIKDGKHLYEAEKAKRESFGKLFRKSFLRNRLFRGLDSWPPSFCTRKPRRFDSELPDISLSDLQFLQSFCPSEVQPLLRVPILCDFEPLHQHVRALHNLVKAAQSLDEMSQTITDLLNEQKASNSQASPQSATTPRMESTTGTAIATSSRTPPSLSLQGPLCPPVCPPAPLEELSPDSIDAHTFDFETIAHPNLEQALKQGSLDLDSLAESPESDFMSAVNEFVIEENPVSPNVISDPQSPEMMVESLYSSVINAIDSRRMQDTSSCVKDVSGENTSLNVCVEKCRVIAQDSKVHLRSIKDDLCHFRTLVQREQCDFSDSLKSTSLEIVNTIEKVKLSLEKTLNDKHQNELQSLKSEYETKISKLLEDGEENKKKIKKLKGDLLGLEEVLQNKNDEFAMVKNEKEAVVCLQNEKDQKLLELECQMETQNSEIKELRQSREIVLEDLKKLHVESNEKLQLLRAELETLEQSHLKELESNLQARHLEEFEKVLAEHKDCLDKLKKENQHRLEQMQESHEVVMQEKQQQVEELQLKVSDLSDLRCKLEVELALKEAETDEMKLLLEESKNQQQETLRSQIDKETESLKKEIDKLNNKIQISSDEYQLGLSELRTLMTIEKDQCISELVDRYEEESNLLRTELNKVTLLHRKTADVEKRLSEQITELQNKLELEASALEKAKTEKLSLCEQQEKYEAIIHKLKEEKELLVSNQEQDRQLLIQKLTCEKEDAVQTACKEFELQREATEKGLLEKIQQLEMQVNQSLPAESSAESTLVAELQEKLQEEKMKFLEQLEEQEKRKNEEMQNIRTSLTAEQQTNFNTVLAREKMKKENIINDLSDRLKVLTEQQEKDKDLIETLSEDRARLLEEKKKLEEEVNKLRSANFSPSTYSAAVSEACGACAADVPTDTDRLASDFGAEGRMDSMMETSMMAVHENVHMSEEKQRIMLLERTLQLKEEENKRLNQRLVS
;
A
#
# COMPACT_ATOMS: atom_id res chain seq x y z
N GLY A 1 -10.67 -88.97 -50.26
CA GLY A 1 -11.74 -89.98 -50.15
C GLY A 1 -12.60 -90.02 -51.40
N PHE A 2 -13.90 -89.78 -51.25
CA PHE A 2 -14.99 -90.16 -52.16
C PHE A 2 -14.69 -90.14 -53.67
N LEU A 3 -14.22 -89.02 -54.25
CA LEU A 3 -13.92 -88.91 -55.69
C LEU A 3 -12.87 -89.92 -56.21
N ALA A 4 -11.91 -90.34 -55.37
CA ALA A 4 -10.95 -91.37 -55.75
C ALA A 4 -11.54 -92.78 -55.67
N ASN A 5 -12.44 -93.01 -54.70
CA ASN A 5 -13.16 -94.27 -54.53
C ASN A 5 -14.21 -94.47 -55.64
N GLN A 6 -14.91 -93.41 -56.02
CA GLN A 6 -15.82 -93.40 -57.17
C GLN A 6 -15.06 -93.82 -58.44
N LYS A 7 -13.95 -93.16 -58.77
CA LYS A 7 -13.11 -93.54 -59.91
C LYS A 7 -12.56 -94.98 -59.83
N ARG A 8 -12.23 -95.46 -58.62
CA ARG A 8 -11.83 -96.86 -58.41
C ARG A 8 -12.99 -97.84 -58.72
N ALA A 9 -14.22 -97.51 -58.34
CA ALA A 9 -15.40 -98.32 -58.65
C ALA A 9 -15.72 -98.32 -60.15
N GLU A 10 -15.74 -97.14 -60.78
CA GLU A 10 -15.99 -96.93 -62.21
C GLU A 10 -15.00 -97.70 -63.10
N ASN A 11 -13.73 -97.77 -62.68
CA ASN A 11 -12.65 -98.45 -63.40
C ASN A 11 -12.65 -99.98 -63.21
N LEU A 12 -13.00 -100.50 -62.02
CA LEU A 12 -12.88 -101.93 -61.72
C LEU A 12 -14.13 -102.75 -62.08
N LYS A 13 -15.34 -102.18 -61.94
CA LYS A 13 -16.64 -102.81 -62.27
C LYS A 13 -16.95 -104.17 -61.61
N ASP A 14 -16.13 -104.64 -60.69
CA ASP A 14 -16.34 -105.86 -59.92
C ASP A 14 -17.11 -105.57 -58.61
N PRO A 15 -18.27 -106.21 -58.35
CA PRO A 15 -19.01 -106.04 -57.11
C PRO A 15 -18.25 -106.50 -55.86
N SER A 16 -17.18 -107.30 -55.98
CA SER A 16 -16.35 -107.75 -54.84
C SER A 16 -15.70 -106.58 -54.07
N VAL A 17 -15.47 -105.44 -54.73
CA VAL A 17 -14.76 -104.27 -54.19
C VAL A 17 -15.68 -103.34 -53.39
N LEU A 18 -17.01 -103.55 -53.46
CA LEU A 18 -18.00 -102.69 -52.78
C LEU A 18 -17.84 -102.61 -51.25
N PRO A 19 -17.56 -103.70 -50.50
CA PRO A 19 -17.37 -103.63 -49.05
C PRO A 19 -16.20 -102.71 -48.63
N ASP A 20 -15.07 -102.79 -49.32
CA ASP A 20 -13.88 -101.96 -49.05
C ASP A 20 -14.14 -100.48 -49.40
N LEU A 21 -14.87 -100.22 -50.48
CA LEU A 21 -15.31 -98.87 -50.85
C LEU A 21 -16.27 -98.29 -49.79
N CYS A 22 -17.21 -99.10 -49.28
CA CYS A 22 -18.11 -98.72 -48.19
C CYS A 22 -17.36 -98.47 -46.87
N LEU A 23 -16.41 -99.33 -46.48
CA LEU A 23 -15.55 -99.14 -45.32
C LEU A 23 -14.70 -97.87 -45.45
N SER A 24 -14.12 -97.62 -46.62
CA SER A 24 -13.36 -96.41 -46.92
C SER A 24 -14.23 -95.15 -46.86
N HIS A 25 -15.49 -95.23 -47.32
CA HIS A 25 -16.47 -94.14 -47.18
C HIS A 25 -16.89 -93.92 -45.72
N ALA A 26 -17.14 -94.98 -44.95
CA ALA A 26 -17.44 -94.88 -43.52
C ALA A 26 -16.28 -94.23 -42.74
N ASN A 27 -15.04 -94.63 -43.02
CA ASN A 27 -13.84 -94.01 -42.43
C ASN A 27 -13.70 -92.54 -42.84
N GLN A 28 -13.96 -92.20 -44.11
CA GLN A 28 -13.92 -90.81 -44.57
C GLN A 28 -15.03 -89.94 -43.92
N LEU A 29 -16.23 -90.49 -43.70
CA LEU A 29 -17.32 -89.86 -42.96
C LEU A 29 -16.96 -89.68 -41.48
N MET A 30 -16.33 -90.68 -40.84
CA MET A 30 -15.85 -90.57 -39.46
C MET A 30 -14.77 -89.48 -39.29
N ILE A 31 -13.88 -89.32 -40.27
CA ILE A 31 -12.92 -88.20 -40.31
C ILE A 31 -13.65 -86.86 -40.46
N MET A 32 -14.66 -86.76 -41.35
CA MET A 32 -15.46 -85.54 -41.50
C MET A 32 -16.25 -85.20 -40.24
N LEU A 33 -16.87 -86.20 -39.57
CA LEU A 33 -17.56 -86.04 -38.30
C LEU A 33 -16.61 -85.56 -37.19
N THR A 34 -15.40 -86.12 -37.14
CA THR A 34 -14.35 -85.72 -36.19
C THR A 34 -13.90 -84.27 -36.43
N ASN A 35 -13.69 -83.88 -37.69
CA ASN A 35 -13.33 -82.51 -38.04
C ASN A 35 -14.49 -81.52 -37.79
N HIS A 36 -15.73 -81.92 -38.05
CA HIS A 36 -16.92 -81.12 -37.72
C HIS A 36 -17.06 -80.91 -36.20
N ARG A 37 -16.86 -81.95 -35.38
CA ARG A 37 -16.82 -81.83 -33.91
C ARG A 37 -15.72 -80.88 -33.44
N LYS A 38 -14.52 -80.94 -34.03
CA LYS A 38 -13.44 -79.97 -33.75
C LYS A 38 -13.82 -78.54 -34.14
N LEU A 39 -14.48 -78.34 -35.28
CA LEU A 39 -14.95 -77.01 -35.70
C LEU A 39 -16.06 -76.47 -34.80
N LEU A 40 -16.95 -77.33 -34.27
CA LEU A 40 -17.95 -76.95 -33.27
C LEU A 40 -17.31 -76.56 -31.93
N ASP A 41 -16.32 -77.32 -31.45
CA ASP A 41 -15.55 -77.01 -30.24
C ASP A 41 -14.79 -75.67 -30.38
N ILE A 42 -14.09 -75.45 -31.51
CA ILE A 42 -13.42 -74.17 -31.81
C ILE A 42 -14.44 -73.03 -31.89
N LYS A 43 -15.58 -73.22 -32.59
CA LYS A 43 -16.67 -72.22 -32.63
C LYS A 43 -17.15 -71.88 -31.23
N GLN A 44 -17.39 -72.88 -30.39
CA GLN A 44 -17.91 -72.70 -29.03
C GLN A 44 -16.92 -71.93 -28.16
N LYS A 45 -15.64 -72.29 -28.19
CA LYS A 45 -14.55 -71.56 -27.52
C LYS A 45 -14.46 -70.11 -27.99
N CYS A 46 -14.54 -69.86 -29.30
CA CYS A 46 -14.57 -68.52 -29.86
C CYS A 46 -15.82 -67.72 -29.47
N THR A 47 -16.99 -68.35 -29.29
CA THR A 47 -18.19 -67.65 -28.78
C THR A 47 -18.08 -67.34 -27.29
N THR A 48 -17.54 -68.25 -26.48
CA THR A 48 -17.31 -68.01 -25.04
C THR A 48 -16.32 -66.86 -24.84
N ALA A 49 -15.14 -66.91 -25.48
CA ALA A 49 -14.13 -65.86 -25.39
C ALA A 49 -14.65 -64.49 -25.90
N LYS A 50 -15.51 -64.47 -26.93
CA LYS A 50 -16.18 -63.24 -27.38
C LYS A 50 -17.17 -62.70 -26.35
N GLN A 51 -17.93 -63.57 -25.67
CA GLN A 51 -18.86 -63.14 -24.63
C GLN A 51 -18.12 -62.63 -23.39
N GLU A 52 -17.05 -63.31 -22.97
CA GLU A 52 -16.18 -62.88 -21.86
C GLU A 52 -15.54 -61.52 -22.16
N LEU A 53 -15.00 -61.32 -23.36
CA LEU A 53 -14.47 -60.03 -23.80
C LEU A 53 -15.54 -58.95 -23.85
N ALA A 54 -16.73 -59.24 -24.41
CA ALA A 54 -17.84 -58.30 -24.45
C ALA A 54 -18.30 -57.87 -23.05
N ASN A 55 -18.45 -58.83 -22.12
CA ASN A 55 -18.78 -58.57 -20.72
C ASN A 55 -17.70 -57.71 -20.03
N ASN A 56 -16.41 -58.02 -20.25
CA ASN A 56 -15.31 -57.26 -19.65
C ASN A 56 -15.26 -55.82 -20.18
N LEU A 57 -15.41 -55.64 -21.50
CA LEU A 57 -15.49 -54.33 -22.14
C LEU A 57 -16.73 -53.55 -21.67
N GLN A 58 -17.89 -54.19 -21.52
CA GLN A 58 -19.10 -53.54 -21.01
C GLN A 58 -18.91 -53.00 -19.59
N VAL A 59 -18.29 -53.78 -18.69
CA VAL A 59 -17.99 -53.33 -17.31
C VAL A 59 -16.98 -52.19 -17.30
N ARG A 60 -15.90 -52.27 -18.10
CA ARG A 60 -14.89 -51.20 -18.20
C ARG A 60 -15.48 -49.91 -18.80
N LEU A 61 -16.22 -50.00 -19.90
CA LEU A 61 -16.86 -48.86 -20.54
C LEU A 61 -17.90 -48.20 -19.63
N LYS A 62 -18.68 -48.99 -18.87
CA LYS A 62 -19.59 -48.44 -17.86
C LYS A 62 -18.83 -47.64 -16.79
N TRP A 63 -17.67 -48.12 -16.34
CA TRP A 63 -16.79 -47.37 -15.44
C TRP A 63 -16.22 -46.09 -16.08
N CYS A 64 -15.76 -46.15 -17.34
CA CYS A 64 -15.31 -44.95 -18.06
C CYS A 64 -16.42 -43.90 -18.18
N CYS A 65 -17.63 -44.29 -18.59
CA CYS A 65 -18.77 -43.38 -18.68
C CYS A 65 -19.18 -42.81 -17.31
N PHE A 66 -19.08 -43.59 -16.23
CA PHE A 66 -19.34 -43.12 -14.86
C PHE A 66 -18.31 -42.07 -14.42
N VAL A 67 -17.02 -42.32 -14.66
CA VAL A 67 -15.94 -41.36 -14.33
C VAL A 67 -16.04 -40.10 -15.17
N MET A 68 -16.33 -40.19 -16.47
CA MET A 68 -16.56 -39.04 -17.34
C MET A 68 -17.74 -38.20 -16.84
N LEU A 69 -18.90 -38.82 -16.59
CA LEU A 69 -20.10 -38.12 -16.13
C LEU A 69 -19.88 -37.41 -14.78
N HIS A 70 -19.08 -37.98 -13.87
CA HIS A 70 -18.72 -37.30 -12.63
C HIS A 70 -17.73 -36.15 -12.86
N ALA A 71 -16.71 -36.34 -13.69
CA ALA A 71 -15.76 -35.28 -14.04
C ALA A 71 -16.46 -34.08 -14.74
N ASP A 72 -17.43 -34.35 -15.61
CA ASP A 72 -18.25 -33.32 -16.27
C ASP A 72 -19.10 -32.56 -15.23
N GLN A 73 -19.81 -33.27 -14.34
CA GLN A 73 -20.61 -32.65 -13.28
C GLN A 73 -19.79 -31.82 -12.28
N ASP A 74 -18.61 -32.31 -11.90
CA ASP A 74 -17.72 -31.59 -10.98
C ASP A 74 -17.01 -30.42 -11.68
N GLY A 75 -16.82 -30.51 -13.01
CA GLY A 75 -16.45 -29.37 -13.87
C GLY A 75 -17.53 -28.29 -13.92
N GLU A 76 -18.81 -28.66 -14.08
CA GLU A 76 -19.94 -27.73 -14.00
C GLU A 76 -20.02 -27.06 -12.61
N ARG A 77 -19.86 -27.83 -11.52
CA ARG A 77 -19.79 -27.29 -10.15
C ARG A 77 -18.63 -26.32 -9.98
N LEU A 78 -17.43 -26.67 -10.45
CA LEU A 78 -16.25 -25.81 -10.38
C LEU A 78 -16.45 -24.52 -11.18
N GLN A 79 -17.07 -24.58 -12.36
CA GLN A 79 -17.37 -23.39 -13.15
C GLN A 79 -18.47 -22.51 -12.51
N ALA A 80 -19.45 -23.10 -11.84
CA ALA A 80 -20.44 -22.36 -11.05
C ALA A 80 -19.80 -21.66 -9.84
N LEU A 81 -18.93 -22.35 -9.10
CA LEU A 81 -18.16 -21.78 -7.99
C LEU A 81 -17.23 -20.66 -8.48
N LEU A 82 -16.54 -20.84 -9.61
CA LEU A 82 -15.69 -19.80 -10.21
C LEU A 82 -16.49 -18.53 -10.53
N ARG A 83 -17.67 -18.65 -11.14
CA ARG A 83 -18.56 -17.50 -11.40
C ARG A 83 -18.95 -16.77 -10.11
N LEU A 84 -19.32 -17.51 -9.06
CA LEU A 84 -19.67 -16.94 -7.75
C LEU A 84 -18.47 -16.24 -7.09
N VAL A 85 -17.26 -16.79 -7.21
CA VAL A 85 -16.03 -16.16 -6.71
C VAL A 85 -15.70 -14.88 -7.50
N THR A 86 -15.83 -14.89 -8.83
CA THR A 86 -15.65 -13.67 -9.65
C THR A 86 -16.67 -12.59 -9.28
N GLU A 87 -17.95 -12.94 -9.14
CA GLU A 87 -18.99 -11.98 -8.74
C GLU A 87 -18.75 -11.45 -7.32
N LEU A 88 -18.35 -12.30 -6.38
CA LEU A 88 -17.96 -11.88 -5.03
C LEU A 88 -16.76 -10.92 -5.06
N LEU A 89 -15.77 -11.16 -5.91
CA LEU A 89 -14.58 -10.32 -6.04
C LEU A 89 -14.95 -8.91 -6.57
N GLU A 90 -15.82 -8.80 -7.58
CA GLU A 90 -16.31 -7.49 -8.03
C GLU A 90 -17.16 -6.79 -6.95
N ARG A 91 -17.99 -7.53 -6.21
CA ARG A 91 -18.73 -6.98 -5.06
C ARG A 91 -17.80 -6.48 -3.95
N VAL A 92 -16.69 -7.20 -3.67
CA VAL A 92 -15.65 -6.77 -2.71
C VAL A 92 -14.97 -5.49 -3.17
N ARG A 93 -14.55 -5.39 -4.44
CA ARG A 93 -13.99 -4.13 -5.00
C ARG A 93 -14.94 -2.94 -4.86
N VAL A 94 -16.24 -3.15 -5.04
CA VAL A 94 -17.25 -2.10 -4.84
C VAL A 94 -17.35 -1.70 -3.36
N VAL A 95 -17.25 -2.65 -2.41
CA VAL A 95 -17.20 -2.37 -0.97
C VAL A 95 -15.90 -1.64 -0.57
N GLU A 96 -14.75 -2.05 -1.11
CA GLU A 96 -13.47 -1.39 -0.92
C GLU A 96 -13.53 0.07 -1.42
N ALA A 97 -14.02 0.29 -2.64
CA ALA A 97 -14.23 1.63 -3.18
C ALA A 97 -15.17 2.47 -2.29
N LEU A 98 -16.32 1.92 -1.91
CA LEU A 98 -17.28 2.58 -1.00
C LEU A 98 -16.69 2.91 0.37
N SER A 99 -15.72 2.16 0.88
CA SER A 99 -15.04 2.47 2.15
C SER A 99 -14.21 3.77 2.08
N THR A 100 -13.70 4.13 0.89
CA THR A 100 -12.90 5.35 0.68
C THR A 100 -13.76 6.60 0.39
N VAL A 101 -14.98 6.42 -0.15
CA VAL A 101 -15.87 7.52 -0.54
C VAL A 101 -16.14 8.54 0.59
N PRO A 102 -16.40 8.15 1.86
CA PRO A 102 -16.57 9.10 2.96
C PRO A 102 -15.34 9.99 3.21
N GLN A 103 -14.12 9.44 3.07
CA GLN A 103 -12.88 10.19 3.24
C GLN A 103 -12.70 11.19 2.09
N MET A 104 -12.90 10.73 0.85
CA MET A 104 -12.84 11.58 -0.35
C MET A 104 -13.89 12.69 -0.32
N TYR A 105 -15.10 12.42 0.19
CA TYR A 105 -16.13 13.43 0.40
C TYR A 105 -15.69 14.49 1.42
N CYS A 106 -15.12 14.10 2.56
CA CYS A 106 -14.60 15.04 3.56
C CYS A 106 -13.52 15.96 2.97
N LEU A 107 -12.57 15.38 2.20
CA LEU A 107 -11.51 16.13 1.54
C LEU A 107 -12.05 17.09 0.45
N ALA A 108 -13.01 16.64 -0.36
CA ALA A 108 -13.65 17.47 -1.38
C ALA A 108 -14.42 18.66 -0.76
N VAL A 109 -15.14 18.42 0.34
CA VAL A 109 -15.85 19.47 1.10
C VAL A 109 -14.86 20.50 1.68
N VAL A 110 -13.73 20.05 2.23
CA VAL A 110 -12.65 20.96 2.68
C VAL A 110 -12.06 21.77 1.53
N GLU A 111 -11.78 21.15 0.38
CA GLU A 111 -11.21 21.83 -0.79
C GLU A 111 -12.18 22.88 -1.37
N VAL A 112 -13.49 22.62 -1.38
CA VAL A 112 -14.52 23.60 -1.73
C VAL A 112 -14.45 24.81 -0.80
N VAL A 113 -14.44 24.60 0.52
CA VAL A 113 -14.35 25.70 1.51
C VAL A 113 -13.02 26.48 1.35
N ARG A 114 -11.90 25.77 1.14
CA ARG A 114 -10.57 26.37 0.91
C ARG A 114 -10.57 27.27 -0.34
N ARG A 115 -11.11 26.78 -1.47
CA ARG A 115 -11.24 27.57 -2.71
C ARG A 115 -12.18 28.75 -2.55
N LYS A 116 -13.30 28.61 -1.84
CA LYS A 116 -14.22 29.73 -1.57
C LYS A 116 -13.58 30.83 -0.73
N MET A 117 -12.75 30.49 0.26
CA MET A 117 -11.96 31.49 0.98
C MET A 117 -10.88 32.14 0.10
N PHE A 118 -10.15 31.35 -0.70
CA PHE A 118 -9.16 31.88 -1.64
C PHE A 118 -9.79 32.87 -2.63
N ILE A 119 -10.88 32.50 -3.30
CA ILE A 119 -11.50 33.36 -4.32
C ILE A 119 -12.18 34.60 -3.70
N LYS A 120 -12.62 34.53 -2.44
CA LYS A 120 -13.05 35.72 -1.69
C LYS A 120 -11.90 36.72 -1.57
N HIS A 121 -10.78 36.33 -0.98
CA HIS A 121 -9.63 37.22 -0.77
C HIS A 121 -8.98 37.66 -2.09
N TYR A 122 -8.91 36.80 -3.10
CA TYR A 122 -8.48 37.17 -4.44
C TYR A 122 -9.38 38.24 -5.07
N ARG A 123 -10.71 38.14 -4.93
CA ARG A 123 -11.67 39.13 -5.44
C ARG A 123 -11.64 40.44 -4.65
N GLU A 124 -11.39 40.39 -3.34
CA GLU A 124 -11.18 41.56 -2.48
C GLU A 124 -9.91 42.32 -2.92
N TRP A 125 -8.77 41.62 -3.01
CA TRP A 125 -7.50 42.18 -3.49
C TRP A 125 -7.60 42.75 -4.91
N ALA A 126 -8.01 41.94 -5.89
CA ALA A 126 -8.10 42.37 -7.28
C ALA A 126 -9.12 43.51 -7.44
N GLY A 127 -10.24 43.47 -6.70
CA GLY A 127 -11.24 44.53 -6.68
C GLY A 127 -10.68 45.87 -6.19
N ALA A 128 -9.83 45.86 -5.16
CA ALA A 128 -9.16 47.05 -4.67
C ALA A 128 -8.06 47.54 -5.64
N LEU A 129 -7.20 46.64 -6.13
CA LEU A 129 -6.17 46.93 -7.12
C LEU A 129 -6.75 47.61 -8.38
N ILE A 130 -7.88 47.10 -8.88
CA ILE A 130 -8.56 47.66 -10.06
C ILE A 130 -9.27 48.98 -9.75
N LYS A 131 -9.78 49.15 -8.53
CA LYS A 131 -10.33 50.44 -8.10
C LYS A 131 -9.24 51.50 -8.15
N ASP A 132 -8.12 51.30 -7.44
CA ASP A 132 -7.07 52.31 -7.34
C ASP A 132 -6.33 52.49 -8.68
N GLY A 133 -6.04 51.40 -9.42
CA GLY A 133 -5.48 51.46 -10.77
C GLY A 133 -6.36 52.22 -11.77
N LYS A 134 -7.70 52.07 -11.70
CA LYS A 134 -8.61 52.89 -12.52
C LYS A 134 -8.62 54.37 -12.08
N HIS A 135 -8.54 54.67 -10.79
CA HIS A 135 -8.46 56.07 -10.33
C HIS A 135 -7.16 56.74 -10.81
N LEU A 136 -6.03 56.03 -10.77
CA LEU A 136 -4.76 56.50 -11.33
C LEU A 136 -4.87 56.77 -12.84
N TYR A 137 -5.46 55.82 -13.58
CA TYR A 137 -5.62 55.92 -15.03
C TYR A 137 -6.48 57.11 -15.46
N GLU A 138 -7.67 57.27 -14.87
CA GLU A 138 -8.58 58.35 -15.24
C GLU A 138 -8.07 59.72 -14.74
N ALA A 139 -7.30 59.79 -13.65
CA ALA A 139 -6.66 61.03 -13.19
C ALA A 139 -5.53 61.48 -14.12
N GLU A 140 -4.61 60.59 -14.50
CA GLU A 140 -3.55 60.90 -15.48
C GLU A 140 -4.14 61.28 -16.85
N LYS A 141 -5.19 60.58 -17.27
CA LYS A 141 -5.95 60.92 -18.48
C LYS A 141 -6.62 62.30 -18.36
N ALA A 142 -7.23 62.64 -17.22
CA ALA A 142 -7.82 63.96 -16.99
C ALA A 142 -6.77 65.09 -17.06
N LYS A 143 -5.58 64.87 -16.51
CA LYS A 143 -4.43 65.80 -16.62
C LYS A 143 -3.96 65.99 -18.06
N ARG A 144 -3.81 64.89 -18.83
CA ARG A 144 -3.48 64.99 -20.28
C ARG A 144 -4.59 65.65 -21.08
N GLU A 145 -5.86 65.46 -20.71
CA GLU A 145 -6.98 66.17 -21.30
C GLU A 145 -7.00 67.67 -20.97
N SER A 146 -6.75 68.08 -19.72
CA SER A 146 -6.76 69.50 -19.31
C SER A 146 -5.58 70.27 -19.91
N PHE A 147 -4.36 69.76 -19.76
CA PHE A 147 -3.18 70.32 -20.41
C PHE A 147 -3.31 70.28 -21.95
N GLY A 148 -3.83 69.18 -22.50
CA GLY A 148 -4.10 69.05 -23.93
C GLY A 148 -5.07 70.10 -24.45
N LYS A 149 -6.13 70.46 -23.69
CA LYS A 149 -7.07 71.54 -24.06
C LYS A 149 -6.37 72.90 -24.14
N LEU A 150 -5.39 73.19 -23.28
CA LEU A 150 -4.55 74.39 -23.38
C LEU A 150 -3.54 74.33 -24.54
N PHE A 151 -2.79 73.23 -24.63
CA PHE A 151 -1.63 73.10 -25.51
C PHE A 151 -2.01 72.79 -26.98
N ARG A 152 -3.24 72.35 -27.25
CA ARG A 152 -3.79 72.12 -28.61
C ARG A 152 -3.65 73.33 -29.55
N LYS A 153 -3.64 74.55 -29.02
CA LYS A 153 -3.46 75.80 -29.78
C LYS A 153 -2.00 76.31 -29.85
N SER A 154 -1.05 75.60 -29.25
CA SER A 154 0.37 75.99 -29.25
C SER A 154 1.06 75.55 -30.54
N PHE A 155 1.82 76.47 -31.17
CA PHE A 155 2.64 76.17 -32.35
C PHE A 155 3.78 75.18 -32.05
N LEU A 156 4.18 75.05 -30.78
CA LEU A 156 5.24 74.14 -30.32
C LEU A 156 4.86 72.65 -30.47
N ARG A 157 3.56 72.33 -30.38
CA ARG A 157 3.01 70.96 -30.32
C ARG A 157 3.49 70.06 -31.46
N ASN A 158 3.42 70.54 -32.70
CA ASN A 158 3.69 69.69 -33.87
C ASN A 158 5.17 69.70 -34.30
N ARG A 159 6.00 70.60 -33.74
CA ARG A 159 7.43 70.72 -34.09
C ARG A 159 8.37 70.20 -32.99
N LEU A 160 8.17 70.60 -31.73
CA LEU A 160 9.11 70.26 -30.64
C LEU A 160 8.63 69.07 -29.79
N PHE A 161 7.32 68.94 -29.56
CA PHE A 161 6.77 68.00 -28.57
C PHE A 161 5.85 66.95 -29.20
N ARG A 162 6.36 66.28 -30.24
CA ARG A 162 5.68 65.13 -30.87
C ARG A 162 5.46 64.03 -29.82
N GLY A 163 4.23 63.52 -29.73
CA GLY A 163 3.87 62.48 -28.77
C GLY A 163 3.14 62.97 -27.50
N LEU A 164 3.00 64.28 -27.25
CA LEU A 164 2.19 64.78 -26.12
C LEU A 164 0.69 64.45 -26.20
N ASP A 165 0.19 64.09 -27.38
CA ASP A 165 -1.19 63.58 -27.56
C ASP A 165 -1.33 62.07 -27.29
N SER A 166 -0.27 61.41 -26.79
CA SER A 166 -0.30 59.97 -26.43
C SER A 166 -1.04 59.71 -25.12
N TRP A 167 -1.81 58.62 -25.11
CA TRP A 167 -2.54 58.16 -23.93
C TRP A 167 -1.80 56.99 -23.27
N PRO A 168 -1.81 56.88 -21.93
CA PRO A 168 -1.34 55.68 -21.26
C PRO A 168 -2.20 54.46 -21.67
N PRO A 169 -1.63 53.25 -21.73
CA PRO A 169 -2.39 52.02 -21.93
C PRO A 169 -3.25 51.70 -20.69
N SER A 170 -4.43 51.11 -20.89
CA SER A 170 -5.39 50.86 -19.81
C SER A 170 -5.05 49.63 -18.96
N PHE A 171 -4.00 49.70 -18.16
CA PHE A 171 -3.55 48.63 -17.26
C PHE A 171 -4.44 48.50 -16.00
N CYS A 172 -4.75 47.26 -15.58
CA CYS A 172 -5.55 46.94 -14.40
C CYS A 172 -6.88 47.72 -14.23
N THR A 173 -7.52 48.17 -15.31
CA THR A 173 -8.79 48.93 -15.26
C THR A 173 -10.07 48.08 -15.34
N ARG A 174 -9.94 46.76 -15.57
CA ARG A 174 -11.05 45.82 -15.82
C ARG A 174 -11.01 44.64 -14.84
N LYS A 175 -12.19 44.11 -14.47
CA LYS A 175 -12.31 42.95 -13.56
C LYS A 175 -11.76 41.66 -14.20
N PRO A 176 -11.13 40.74 -13.43
CA PRO A 176 -10.72 39.45 -13.95
C PRO A 176 -11.93 38.62 -14.38
N ARG A 177 -11.70 37.57 -15.19
CA ARG A 177 -12.74 36.56 -15.47
C ARG A 177 -13.17 35.89 -14.16
N ARG A 178 -14.44 35.47 -14.08
CA ARG A 178 -14.91 34.63 -12.98
C ARG A 178 -14.38 33.21 -13.18
N PHE A 179 -13.97 32.58 -12.09
CA PHE A 179 -13.70 31.16 -11.95
C PHE A 179 -14.36 30.66 -10.65
N ASP A 180 -14.35 29.34 -10.42
CA ASP A 180 -14.95 28.65 -9.26
C ASP A 180 -16.40 29.09 -8.92
N SER A 181 -17.18 29.52 -9.92
CA SER A 181 -18.55 30.00 -9.74
C SER A 181 -19.59 28.90 -9.52
N GLU A 182 -19.26 27.66 -9.89
CA GLU A 182 -20.12 26.48 -9.77
C GLU A 182 -19.87 25.66 -8.49
N LEU A 183 -18.92 26.08 -7.63
CA LEU A 183 -18.64 25.36 -6.40
C LEU A 183 -19.82 25.44 -5.41
N PRO A 184 -20.23 24.32 -4.78
CA PRO A 184 -21.32 24.29 -3.78
C PRO A 184 -21.14 25.29 -2.65
N ASP A 185 -22.23 25.90 -2.16
CA ASP A 185 -22.14 26.94 -1.13
C ASP A 185 -22.05 26.37 0.28
N ILE A 186 -20.81 26.01 0.64
CA ILE A 186 -20.40 25.46 1.94
C ILE A 186 -19.54 26.50 2.65
N SER A 187 -19.86 26.80 3.90
CA SER A 187 -19.12 27.73 4.77
C SER A 187 -18.21 27.00 5.78
N LEU A 188 -17.32 27.76 6.44
CA LEU A 188 -16.55 27.26 7.59
C LEU A 188 -17.45 26.77 8.73
N SER A 189 -18.61 27.38 8.94
CA SER A 189 -19.61 26.95 9.93
C SER A 189 -20.22 25.60 9.57
N ASP A 190 -20.50 25.34 8.29
CA ASP A 190 -21.03 24.05 7.84
C ASP A 190 -19.97 22.94 7.94
N LEU A 191 -18.70 23.29 7.72
CA LEU A 191 -17.56 22.39 7.94
C LEU A 191 -17.41 22.00 9.42
N GLN A 192 -17.49 22.98 10.33
CA GLN A 192 -17.44 22.75 11.78
C GLN A 192 -18.66 21.97 12.27
N PHE A 193 -19.84 22.25 11.73
CA PHE A 193 -21.05 21.49 11.97
C PHE A 193 -20.86 20.03 11.54
N LEU A 194 -20.45 19.77 10.29
CA LEU A 194 -20.17 18.43 9.78
C LEU A 194 -19.12 17.69 10.66
N GLN A 195 -18.03 18.36 11.02
CA GLN A 195 -17.00 17.82 11.92
C GLN A 195 -17.57 17.40 13.29
N SER A 196 -18.61 18.06 13.80
CA SER A 196 -19.24 17.70 15.09
C SER A 196 -20.15 16.46 15.03
N PHE A 197 -20.61 16.05 13.85
CA PHE A 197 -21.41 14.82 13.65
C PHE A 197 -20.59 13.65 13.07
N CYS A 198 -19.40 13.93 12.54
CA CYS A 198 -18.53 12.92 11.94
C CYS A 198 -17.75 12.09 12.98
N PRO A 199 -17.49 10.79 12.72
CA PRO A 199 -16.64 9.94 13.56
C PRO A 199 -15.20 10.47 13.74
N SER A 200 -14.56 10.06 14.84
CA SER A 200 -13.21 10.48 15.26
C SER A 200 -12.12 10.26 14.20
N GLU A 201 -12.33 9.29 13.31
CA GLU A 201 -11.39 8.82 12.29
C GLU A 201 -11.34 9.79 11.09
N VAL A 202 -12.46 10.45 10.79
CA VAL A 202 -12.60 11.40 9.67
C VAL A 202 -12.62 12.87 10.11
N GLN A 203 -12.85 13.16 11.40
CA GLN A 203 -12.71 14.52 11.96
C GLN A 203 -11.39 15.24 11.61
N PRO A 204 -10.20 14.58 11.55
CA PRO A 204 -8.95 15.22 11.14
C PRO A 204 -8.97 15.70 9.68
N LEU A 205 -9.66 14.97 8.79
CA LEU A 205 -9.78 15.30 7.36
C LEU A 205 -10.63 16.56 7.13
N LEU A 206 -11.56 16.87 8.05
CA LEU A 206 -12.44 18.05 8.01
C LEU A 206 -11.79 19.32 8.57
N ARG A 207 -10.48 19.48 8.39
CA ARG A 207 -9.73 20.68 8.79
C ARG A 207 -9.20 21.39 7.54
N VAL A 208 -9.54 22.67 7.37
CA VAL A 208 -8.99 23.45 6.24
C VAL A 208 -7.51 23.73 6.49
N PRO A 209 -6.61 23.46 5.51
CA PRO A 209 -5.23 23.92 5.58
C PRO A 209 -5.15 25.44 5.73
N ILE A 210 -4.11 25.90 6.44
CA ILE A 210 -3.82 27.34 6.57
C ILE A 210 -3.60 27.89 5.15
N LEU A 211 -4.38 28.92 4.78
CA LEU A 211 -4.24 29.57 3.48
C LEU A 211 -2.91 30.31 3.38
N CYS A 212 -2.42 30.51 2.16
CA CYS A 212 -1.32 31.43 1.90
C CYS A 212 -1.60 32.81 2.50
N ASP A 213 -0.59 33.46 3.08
CA ASP A 213 -0.77 34.79 3.63
C ASP A 213 -1.09 35.82 2.53
N PHE A 214 -2.24 36.48 2.66
CA PHE A 214 -2.69 37.53 1.75
C PHE A 214 -2.19 38.92 2.19
N GLU A 215 -1.58 39.09 3.36
CA GLU A 215 -1.09 40.39 3.84
C GLU A 215 -0.11 41.09 2.88
N PRO A 216 0.85 40.41 2.22
CA PRO A 216 1.71 41.04 1.20
C PRO A 216 0.92 41.63 0.01
N LEU A 217 -0.18 40.97 -0.38
CA LEU A 217 -1.07 41.46 -1.45
C LEU A 217 -1.88 42.68 -0.98
N HIS A 218 -2.30 42.71 0.29
CA HIS A 218 -2.93 43.88 0.90
C HIS A 218 -1.95 45.06 1.08
N GLN A 219 -0.67 44.79 1.37
CA GLN A 219 0.37 45.82 1.44
C GLN A 219 0.61 46.49 0.08
N HIS A 220 0.68 45.72 -1.01
CA HIS A 220 0.75 46.29 -2.37
C HIS A 220 -0.47 47.19 -2.69
N VAL A 221 -1.68 46.79 -2.27
CA VAL A 221 -2.89 47.64 -2.41
C VAL A 221 -2.75 48.93 -1.60
N ARG A 222 -2.28 48.89 -0.35
CA ARG A 222 -2.03 50.11 0.46
C ARG A 222 -1.00 51.04 -0.20
N ALA A 223 0.07 50.48 -0.76
CA ALA A 223 1.10 51.25 -1.46
C ALA A 223 0.53 51.95 -2.70
N LEU A 224 -0.22 51.23 -3.55
CA LEU A 224 -0.89 51.83 -4.71
C LEU A 224 -1.92 52.89 -4.31
N HIS A 225 -2.71 52.63 -3.25
CA HIS A 225 -3.70 53.58 -2.74
C HIS A 225 -3.07 54.89 -2.23
N ASN A 226 -1.88 54.80 -1.61
CA ASN A 226 -1.10 55.98 -1.22
C ASN A 226 -0.50 56.71 -2.44
N LEU A 227 -0.04 55.99 -3.46
CA LEU A 227 0.41 56.58 -4.72
C LEU A 227 -0.73 57.33 -5.45
N VAL A 228 -1.94 56.77 -5.47
CA VAL A 228 -3.14 57.43 -6.01
C VAL A 228 -3.42 58.75 -5.27
N LYS A 229 -3.34 58.77 -3.95
CA LYS A 229 -3.51 60.00 -3.15
C LYS A 229 -2.43 61.04 -3.47
N ALA A 230 -1.16 60.64 -3.58
CA ALA A 230 -0.07 61.54 -3.94
C ALA A 230 -0.23 62.12 -5.36
N ALA A 231 -0.68 61.29 -6.32
CA ALA A 231 -0.99 61.72 -7.68
C ALA A 231 -2.18 62.70 -7.73
N GLN A 232 -3.16 62.55 -6.83
CA GLN A 232 -4.30 63.45 -6.69
C GLN A 232 -3.92 64.78 -6.00
N SER A 233 -3.15 64.78 -4.92
CA SER A 233 -2.68 66.03 -4.29
C SER A 233 -1.77 66.85 -5.21
N LEU A 234 -1.02 66.21 -6.11
CA LEU A 234 -0.25 66.92 -7.13
C LEU A 234 -1.15 67.53 -8.22
N ASP A 235 -2.39 67.06 -8.37
CA ASP A 235 -3.36 67.61 -9.33
C ASP A 235 -3.84 69.01 -8.91
N GLU A 236 -4.09 69.21 -7.61
CA GLU A 236 -4.47 70.50 -7.03
C GLU A 236 -3.42 71.59 -7.34
N MET A 237 -2.14 71.22 -7.31
CA MET A 237 -1.03 72.11 -7.67
C MET A 237 -0.98 72.41 -9.18
N SER A 238 -1.16 71.41 -10.05
CA SER A 238 -1.23 71.63 -11.50
C SER A 238 -2.49 72.40 -11.93
N GLN A 239 -3.60 72.22 -11.22
CA GLN A 239 -4.84 72.99 -11.42
C GLN A 239 -4.63 74.46 -11.02
N THR A 240 -3.99 74.72 -9.88
CA THR A 240 -3.61 76.09 -9.45
C THR A 240 -2.75 76.80 -10.51
N ILE A 241 -1.74 76.12 -11.07
CA ILE A 241 -0.90 76.67 -12.16
C ILE A 241 -1.73 76.88 -13.45
N THR A 242 -2.63 75.96 -13.76
CA THR A 242 -3.54 76.03 -14.92
C THR A 242 -4.48 77.23 -14.83
N ASP A 243 -5.01 77.51 -13.65
CA ASP A 243 -5.94 78.61 -13.42
C ASP A 243 -5.21 79.97 -13.40
N LEU A 244 -4.03 80.07 -12.78
CA LEU A 244 -3.17 81.25 -12.89
C LEU A 244 -2.82 81.60 -14.36
N LEU A 245 -2.56 80.59 -15.20
CA LEU A 245 -2.31 80.79 -16.65
C LEU A 245 -3.58 81.18 -17.44
N ASN A 246 -4.77 80.84 -16.94
CA ASN A 246 -6.05 81.30 -17.50
C ASN A 246 -6.36 82.74 -17.06
N GLU A 247 -6.14 83.08 -15.79
CA GLU A 247 -6.26 84.46 -15.27
C GLU A 247 -5.28 85.42 -15.97
N GLN A 248 -4.03 85.00 -16.20
CA GLN A 248 -3.05 85.81 -16.92
C GLN A 248 -3.47 86.07 -18.39
N LYS A 249 -4.21 85.15 -19.02
CA LYS A 249 -4.83 85.36 -20.34
C LYS A 249 -6.05 86.29 -20.29
N ALA A 250 -6.87 86.19 -19.26
CA ALA A 250 -7.98 87.13 -19.04
C ALA A 250 -7.45 88.55 -18.81
N SER A 251 -6.41 88.71 -17.99
CA SER A 251 -5.81 90.01 -17.65
C SER A 251 -5.14 90.70 -18.85
N ASN A 252 -4.50 89.94 -19.75
CA ASN A 252 -3.89 90.49 -20.96
C ASN A 252 -4.89 90.81 -22.09
N SER A 253 -6.20 90.73 -21.84
CA SER A 253 -7.26 90.90 -22.85
C SER A 253 -7.94 92.29 -22.82
N GLN A 254 -7.31 93.34 -22.28
CA GLN A 254 -7.82 94.71 -22.42
C GLN A 254 -6.72 95.80 -22.42
N ALA A 255 -6.56 96.49 -23.55
CA ALA A 255 -5.85 97.75 -23.68
C ALA A 255 -6.40 98.55 -24.88
N SER A 256 -6.35 99.88 -24.81
CA SER A 256 -6.92 100.85 -25.77
C SER A 256 -8.47 100.95 -25.80
N PRO A 257 -9.04 102.13 -26.16
CA PRO A 257 -9.93 102.81 -25.21
C PRO A 257 -11.21 103.40 -25.83
N GLN A 258 -11.79 104.42 -25.16
CA GLN A 258 -13.09 105.11 -25.38
C GLN A 258 -14.27 104.47 -24.64
N SER A 259 -15.29 105.20 -24.16
CA SER A 259 -15.41 106.65 -23.85
C SER A 259 -16.59 106.82 -22.87
N ALA A 260 -16.62 107.90 -22.09
CA ALA A 260 -17.62 108.07 -21.03
C ALA A 260 -19.00 108.55 -21.54
N THR A 261 -20.08 107.94 -21.06
CA THR A 261 -21.35 108.64 -20.76
C THR A 261 -22.10 107.93 -19.61
N THR A 262 -22.78 108.72 -18.78
CA THR A 262 -23.72 108.29 -17.73
C THR A 262 -25.17 108.28 -18.34
N PRO A 263 -26.31 108.07 -17.61
CA PRO A 263 -26.51 107.86 -16.16
C PRO A 263 -27.64 106.87 -15.73
N ARG A 264 -27.82 106.76 -14.39
CA ARG A 264 -29.13 106.84 -13.65
C ARG A 264 -29.90 105.57 -13.19
N MET A 265 -30.00 105.45 -11.85
CA MET A 265 -31.08 104.87 -11.00
C MET A 265 -31.29 103.34 -10.97
N GLU A 266 -31.83 102.72 -9.90
CA GLU A 266 -32.41 103.27 -8.63
C GLU A 266 -32.07 102.44 -7.36
N SER A 267 -32.65 102.83 -6.21
CA SER A 267 -32.35 102.47 -4.80
C SER A 267 -32.68 101.00 -4.38
N THR A 268 -32.36 100.46 -3.18
CA THR A 268 -32.65 101.01 -1.82
C THR A 268 -31.97 100.28 -0.63
N THR A 269 -31.20 101.03 0.20
CA THR A 269 -30.99 100.95 1.69
C THR A 269 -30.45 99.71 2.43
N GLY A 270 -29.52 99.92 3.38
CA GLY A 270 -29.20 99.03 4.53
C GLY A 270 -27.71 98.69 4.73
N THR A 271 -26.79 99.61 5.07
CA THR A 271 -26.42 100.08 6.46
C THR A 271 -26.21 98.92 7.47
N ALA A 272 -25.13 98.81 8.26
CA ALA A 272 -24.10 99.80 8.64
C ALA A 272 -22.78 99.17 9.18
N ILE A 273 -21.65 99.92 9.08
CA ILE A 273 -20.48 99.99 10.02
C ILE A 273 -19.69 98.68 10.31
N ALA A 274 -18.35 98.58 10.32
CA ALA A 274 -17.16 99.34 9.85
C ALA A 274 -15.90 98.42 10.09
N THR A 275 -14.59 98.76 10.11
CA THR A 275 -13.82 100.02 10.09
C THR A 275 -12.35 99.78 9.70
N SER A 276 -11.72 100.78 9.04
CA SER A 276 -10.29 101.15 9.14
C SER A 276 -9.18 100.34 8.43
N SER A 277 -8.07 101.06 8.20
CA SER A 277 -6.84 100.70 7.46
C SER A 277 -5.67 100.28 8.38
N ARG A 278 -4.63 99.63 7.83
CA ARG A 278 -3.20 100.06 7.93
C ARG A 278 -2.21 99.09 7.24
N THR A 279 -1.22 99.63 6.54
CA THR A 279 0.05 98.97 6.14
C THR A 279 1.25 99.67 6.80
N PRO A 280 2.47 99.11 6.75
CA PRO A 280 2.90 97.75 7.09
C PRO A 280 3.60 97.76 8.49
N PRO A 281 4.37 96.73 8.90
CA PRO A 281 5.82 96.72 8.58
C PRO A 281 6.45 95.33 8.39
N SER A 282 7.74 95.29 8.08
CA SER A 282 8.63 94.11 8.01
C SER A 282 9.23 93.70 9.36
N LEU A 283 9.45 92.40 9.61
CA LEU A 283 10.72 91.84 10.15
C LEU A 283 10.71 90.29 10.28
N SER A 284 11.91 89.71 10.19
CA SER A 284 12.41 88.39 10.62
C SER A 284 11.47 87.30 11.20
N LEU A 285 11.63 86.06 10.70
CA LEU A 285 11.88 84.77 11.41
C LEU A 285 11.79 83.61 10.38
N GLN A 286 12.88 82.88 10.10
CA GLN A 286 13.28 81.61 10.73
C GLN A 286 12.42 80.39 10.34
N GLY A 287 12.89 79.60 9.36
CA GLY A 287 12.35 78.31 8.94
C GLY A 287 13.21 77.71 7.80
N PRO A 288 13.52 76.39 7.78
CA PRO A 288 14.52 75.82 6.88
C PRO A 288 13.98 75.42 5.50
N LEU A 289 14.89 75.36 4.52
CA LEU A 289 14.63 74.86 3.17
C LEU A 289 14.79 73.33 3.07
N CYS A 290 13.98 72.75 2.19
CA CYS A 290 14.28 71.56 1.39
C CYS A 290 13.43 71.69 0.10
N PRO A 291 13.80 71.13 -1.07
CA PRO A 291 14.91 70.21 -1.38
C PRO A 291 15.77 70.80 -2.56
N PRO A 292 16.32 70.05 -3.55
CA PRO A 292 16.93 68.70 -3.59
C PRO A 292 18.39 68.67 -4.15
N VAL A 293 19.07 67.51 -4.08
CA VAL A 293 19.91 66.80 -5.11
C VAL A 293 20.57 67.66 -6.23
N CYS A 294 21.89 67.58 -6.57
CA CYS A 294 23.04 66.75 -6.14
C CYS A 294 24.38 67.43 -6.52
N PRO A 295 25.54 67.06 -5.93
CA PRO A 295 26.88 67.34 -6.46
C PRO A 295 27.44 66.20 -7.36
N PRO A 296 28.49 66.46 -8.18
CA PRO A 296 29.16 65.45 -9.00
C PRO A 296 30.33 64.72 -8.29
N ALA A 297 30.82 63.64 -8.90
CA ALA A 297 32.11 62.99 -8.58
C ALA A 297 33.32 63.81 -9.15
N PRO A 298 34.60 63.48 -8.84
CA PRO A 298 35.30 62.42 -9.62
C PRO A 298 36.45 61.65 -8.90
N LEU A 299 36.82 60.46 -9.45
CA LEU A 299 38.14 59.75 -9.38
C LEU A 299 38.67 59.37 -7.97
N GLU A 300 39.64 58.46 -7.70
CA GLU A 300 40.51 57.46 -8.38
C GLU A 300 40.37 56.08 -7.61
N GLU A 301 40.88 54.86 -7.94
CA GLU A 301 41.62 54.23 -9.07
C GLU A 301 41.47 52.65 -9.04
N LEU A 302 41.97 51.99 -10.11
CA LEU A 302 42.40 50.58 -10.38
C LEU A 302 42.09 49.36 -9.44
N SER A 303 41.24 48.44 -9.95
CA SER A 303 41.44 47.03 -10.44
C SER A 303 42.70 46.19 -10.07
N PRO A 304 42.74 44.84 -10.31
CA PRO A 304 41.77 43.88 -10.93
C PRO A 304 41.30 42.76 -9.94
N ASP A 305 40.48 41.74 -10.25
CA ASP A 305 40.40 40.88 -11.46
C ASP A 305 39.03 40.14 -11.66
N SER A 306 38.70 39.87 -12.94
CA SER A 306 37.85 38.83 -13.57
C SER A 306 36.65 38.18 -12.82
N ILE A 307 35.37 38.13 -13.28
CA ILE A 307 34.74 37.96 -14.63
C ILE A 307 35.03 36.54 -15.20
N ASP A 308 34.10 35.74 -15.77
CA ASP A 308 32.93 36.03 -16.62
C ASP A 308 31.60 35.34 -16.18
N ALA A 309 30.60 35.17 -17.06
CA ALA A 309 29.20 34.94 -16.69
C ALA A 309 28.35 34.11 -17.69
N HIS A 310 27.30 33.47 -17.17
CA HIS A 310 26.15 32.97 -17.95
C HIS A 310 24.87 33.59 -17.35
N THR A 311 24.17 34.55 -17.97
CA THR A 311 23.69 34.69 -19.36
C THR A 311 22.44 33.85 -19.63
N PHE A 312 21.28 34.48 -19.40
CA PHE A 312 20.05 34.46 -20.23
C PHE A 312 19.40 33.09 -20.60
N ASP A 313 18.13 32.99 -21.00
CA ASP A 313 17.27 34.01 -21.62
C ASP A 313 15.78 34.00 -21.17
N PHE A 314 15.05 35.03 -21.59
CA PHE A 314 13.58 35.11 -21.52
C PHE A 314 12.95 34.69 -22.86
N GLU A 315 11.67 34.30 -22.85
CA GLU A 315 10.75 34.86 -23.86
C GLU A 315 9.26 34.76 -23.47
N THR A 316 8.58 35.90 -23.31
CA THR A 316 7.14 36.10 -23.62
C THR A 316 6.71 37.56 -23.39
N ILE A 317 6.81 38.39 -24.44
CA ILE A 317 6.00 39.61 -24.58
C ILE A 317 5.45 39.66 -26.01
N ALA A 318 4.15 39.90 -26.17
CA ALA A 318 3.49 39.93 -27.47
C ALA A 318 3.49 41.33 -28.11
N HIS A 319 3.62 41.39 -29.44
CA HIS A 319 3.38 42.60 -30.22
C HIS A 319 1.88 42.78 -30.55
N PRO A 320 1.38 44.04 -30.69
CA PRO A 320 -0.05 44.30 -30.83
C PRO A 320 -0.54 44.51 -32.28
N ASN A 321 -1.85 44.29 -32.45
CA ASN A 321 -2.73 44.77 -33.54
C ASN A 321 -2.49 44.30 -34.99
N LEU A 322 -3.41 43.46 -35.47
CA LEU A 322 -4.34 43.92 -36.51
C LEU A 322 -5.73 43.27 -36.33
N GLU A 323 -6.81 44.06 -36.36
CA GLU A 323 -8.17 43.54 -36.39
C GLU A 323 -8.59 43.23 -37.84
N GLN A 324 -9.07 42.00 -38.12
CA GLN A 324 -10.03 41.80 -39.20
C GLN A 324 -10.99 40.64 -38.91
N ALA A 325 -12.26 40.87 -39.21
CA ALA A 325 -13.40 40.11 -38.68
C ALA A 325 -13.45 38.64 -39.14
N LEU A 326 -13.49 37.72 -38.18
CA LEU A 326 -14.04 36.38 -38.39
C LEU A 326 -15.56 36.41 -38.28
N LYS A 327 -16.25 36.10 -39.38
CA LYS A 327 -17.63 35.59 -39.33
C LYS A 327 -17.61 34.16 -38.82
N GLN A 328 -18.66 33.75 -38.12
CA GLN A 328 -18.84 32.37 -37.70
C GLN A 328 -18.99 31.46 -38.94
N GLY A 329 -18.16 30.41 -39.00
CA GLY A 329 -18.36 29.22 -39.82
C GLY A 329 -18.39 28.01 -38.88
N SER A 330 -19.27 27.05 -39.16
CA SER A 330 -19.44 25.82 -38.38
C SER A 330 -18.48 24.72 -38.82
N LEU A 331 -18.58 23.59 -38.11
CA LEU A 331 -17.92 22.27 -38.27
C LEU A 331 -16.74 22.09 -37.29
N ASP A 332 -16.84 21.23 -36.27
CA ASP A 332 -17.12 19.78 -36.25
C ASP A 332 -15.80 19.00 -36.41
N LEU A 333 -15.47 18.19 -35.39
CA LEU A 333 -14.14 17.61 -35.16
C LEU A 333 -14.26 16.13 -34.76
N ASP A 334 -14.35 15.28 -35.77
CA ASP A 334 -14.11 13.84 -35.69
C ASP A 334 -13.53 13.38 -37.03
N SER A 335 -12.61 12.40 -37.03
CA SER A 335 -11.68 12.03 -38.13
C SER A 335 -10.37 12.85 -38.18
N LEU A 336 -9.16 12.30 -38.28
CA LEU A 336 -8.58 10.93 -38.20
C LEU A 336 -7.15 11.15 -37.61
N ALA A 337 -6.57 10.34 -36.71
CA ALA A 337 -5.99 9.02 -36.94
C ALA A 337 -5.09 8.90 -38.19
N GLU A 338 -3.80 9.22 -38.08
CA GLU A 338 -2.69 8.32 -38.50
C GLU A 338 -1.28 8.88 -38.14
N SER A 339 -0.29 7.97 -38.12
CA SER A 339 1.16 8.24 -38.07
C SER A 339 1.69 8.40 -39.53
N PRO A 340 2.95 8.85 -39.83
CA PRO A 340 4.17 8.22 -39.30
C PRO A 340 5.41 9.14 -39.12
N GLU A 341 6.53 8.49 -38.81
CA GLU A 341 7.89 9.00 -38.79
C GLU A 341 8.46 9.28 -40.21
N SER A 342 9.72 9.73 -40.24
CA SER A 342 10.65 9.75 -41.38
C SER A 342 10.34 10.71 -42.54
N ASP A 343 10.90 11.92 -42.47
CA ASP A 343 11.72 12.46 -43.58
C ASP A 343 12.62 13.61 -43.09
N PHE A 344 13.96 13.48 -43.23
CA PHE A 344 14.95 14.59 -43.31
C PHE A 344 16.40 14.08 -43.45
N MET A 345 16.71 13.37 -44.54
CA MET A 345 18.09 13.01 -44.93
C MET A 345 18.34 13.23 -46.43
N SER A 346 18.09 14.45 -46.93
CA SER A 346 18.41 14.83 -48.31
C SER A 346 18.62 16.34 -48.47
N ALA A 347 19.88 16.79 -48.48
CA ALA A 347 20.28 18.18 -48.76
C ALA A 347 21.77 18.29 -49.18
N VAL A 348 22.21 17.45 -50.13
CA VAL A 348 23.55 17.53 -50.74
C VAL A 348 23.40 17.39 -52.26
N ASN A 349 24.10 18.25 -53.01
CA ASN A 349 23.76 18.74 -54.37
C ASN A 349 22.62 19.78 -54.30
N GLU A 350 22.61 20.85 -55.10
CA GLU A 350 23.11 20.98 -56.48
C GLU A 350 23.92 22.28 -56.73
N PHE A 351 24.76 22.28 -57.77
CA PHE A 351 25.72 23.35 -58.07
C PHE A 351 25.45 23.92 -59.48
N VAL A 352 25.13 25.22 -59.57
CA VAL A 352 25.24 26.11 -60.77
C VAL A 352 24.37 25.75 -61.99
N ILE A 353 23.59 26.73 -62.49
CA ILE A 353 23.56 27.21 -63.91
C ILE A 353 22.56 28.38 -64.05
N GLU A 354 23.01 29.41 -64.79
CA GLU A 354 22.37 30.36 -65.75
C GLU A 354 20.82 30.56 -65.75
N GLU A 355 20.23 31.70 -66.16
CA GLU A 355 20.72 32.87 -66.89
C GLU A 355 19.88 34.15 -66.63
N ASN A 356 20.35 35.31 -67.10
CA ASN A 356 19.59 36.56 -67.33
C ASN A 356 18.87 36.49 -68.72
N PRO A 357 18.17 37.53 -69.29
CA PRO A 357 18.05 38.94 -68.89
C PRO A 357 16.61 39.55 -68.99
N VAL A 358 16.48 40.87 -68.76
CA VAL A 358 16.12 41.89 -69.78
C VAL A 358 16.18 43.30 -69.16
N SER A 359 16.86 44.23 -69.83
CA SER A 359 16.97 45.66 -69.46
C SER A 359 16.34 46.57 -70.52
N PRO A 360 16.19 47.90 -70.25
CA PRO A 360 17.16 48.87 -70.78
C PRO A 360 17.55 49.96 -69.74
N ASN A 361 18.83 50.27 -69.50
CA ASN A 361 19.76 51.12 -70.30
C ASN A 361 19.42 52.64 -70.31
N VAL A 362 20.36 53.60 -70.24
CA VAL A 362 21.75 53.74 -69.71
C VAL A 362 22.16 55.25 -69.91
N ILE A 363 23.38 55.70 -69.55
CA ILE A 363 23.96 57.08 -69.64
C ILE A 363 23.70 57.91 -68.35
N SER A 364 24.68 58.42 -67.58
CA SER A 364 26.16 58.52 -67.72
C SER A 364 26.91 58.20 -66.42
N ASP A 365 28.22 57.94 -66.55
CA ASP A 365 29.25 57.77 -65.50
C ASP A 365 30.17 59.05 -65.44
N PRO A 366 31.22 59.14 -64.61
CA PRO A 366 31.22 59.51 -63.19
C PRO A 366 31.97 60.83 -62.86
N GLN A 367 31.77 61.43 -61.66
CA GLN A 367 32.80 62.26 -61.00
C GLN A 367 32.58 62.54 -59.49
N SER A 368 33.70 62.62 -58.74
CA SER A 368 33.89 62.82 -57.28
C SER A 368 33.29 61.76 -56.31
N PRO A 369 34.11 61.14 -55.45
CA PRO A 369 33.66 60.34 -54.30
C PRO A 369 33.05 61.13 -53.12
N GLU A 370 33.29 62.44 -53.02
CA GLU A 370 33.05 63.21 -51.78
C GLU A 370 31.55 63.42 -51.48
N MET A 371 30.72 63.58 -52.52
CA MET A 371 29.27 63.78 -52.40
C MET A 371 28.52 62.60 -51.74
N MET A 372 29.11 61.39 -51.75
CA MET A 372 28.52 60.23 -51.07
C MET A 372 28.83 60.24 -49.55
N VAL A 373 29.95 60.85 -49.16
CA VAL A 373 30.42 60.93 -47.78
C VAL A 373 29.56 61.90 -46.97
N GLU A 374 29.26 63.10 -47.50
CA GLU A 374 28.45 64.10 -46.78
C GLU A 374 27.01 63.62 -46.47
N SER A 375 26.43 62.80 -47.36
CA SER A 375 25.12 62.18 -47.16
C SER A 375 25.13 61.16 -46.01
N LEU A 376 26.17 60.32 -45.95
CA LEU A 376 26.35 59.34 -44.86
C LEU A 376 26.66 60.02 -43.53
N TYR A 377 27.56 61.00 -43.50
CA TYR A 377 27.86 61.79 -42.28
C TYR A 377 26.61 62.50 -41.75
N SER A 378 25.81 63.11 -42.62
CA SER A 378 24.55 63.76 -42.21
C SER A 378 23.54 62.78 -41.59
N SER A 379 23.50 61.54 -42.06
CA SER A 379 22.66 60.48 -41.48
C SER A 379 23.20 59.99 -40.12
N VAL A 380 24.51 59.76 -40.02
CA VAL A 380 25.20 59.29 -38.81
C VAL A 380 25.15 60.32 -37.68
N ILE A 381 25.35 61.61 -37.96
CA ILE A 381 25.29 62.68 -36.96
C ILE A 381 23.90 62.77 -36.31
N ASN A 382 22.83 62.71 -37.11
CA ASN A 382 21.45 62.69 -36.59
C ASN A 382 21.15 61.43 -35.75
N ALA A 383 21.77 60.29 -36.05
CA ALA A 383 21.65 59.07 -35.25
C ALA A 383 22.43 59.14 -33.93
N ILE A 384 23.55 59.86 -33.90
CA ILE A 384 24.37 60.08 -32.69
C ILE A 384 23.69 61.06 -31.72
N ASP A 385 23.22 62.22 -32.19
CA ASP A 385 22.53 63.20 -31.34
C ASP A 385 21.22 62.63 -30.75
N SER A 386 20.53 61.77 -31.50
CA SER A 386 19.34 61.05 -31.01
C SER A 386 19.63 60.09 -29.86
N ARG A 387 20.87 59.60 -29.74
CA ARG A 387 21.31 58.64 -28.70
C ARG A 387 21.88 59.36 -27.47
N ARG A 388 22.76 60.35 -27.71
CA ARG A 388 23.36 61.23 -26.68
C ARG A 388 22.33 61.93 -25.78
N MET A 389 21.12 62.17 -26.28
CA MET A 389 19.99 62.75 -25.51
C MET A 389 19.21 61.75 -24.63
N GLN A 390 19.52 60.45 -24.68
CA GLN A 390 18.90 59.42 -23.82
C GLN A 390 19.82 59.03 -22.65
N ASP A 391 21.10 58.81 -22.94
CA ASP A 391 22.10 58.28 -21.99
C ASP A 391 22.42 59.25 -20.83
N THR A 392 22.06 60.53 -20.95
CA THR A 392 22.34 61.58 -19.96
C THR A 392 21.32 61.69 -18.81
N SER A 393 20.36 60.75 -18.71
CA SER A 393 19.24 60.84 -17.76
C SER A 393 19.12 59.69 -16.74
N SER A 394 19.91 58.63 -16.87
CA SER A 394 19.83 57.42 -16.02
C SER A 394 20.74 57.48 -14.77
N CYS A 395 21.99 57.88 -14.93
CA CYS A 395 23.10 57.57 -14.02
C CYS A 395 23.18 58.40 -12.71
N VAL A 396 22.07 58.58 -11.98
CA VAL A 396 22.04 59.32 -10.69
C VAL A 396 21.08 58.70 -9.64
N LYS A 397 20.66 57.44 -9.76
CA LYS A 397 19.73 56.81 -8.78
C LYS A 397 20.12 55.43 -8.25
N ASP A 398 20.84 54.63 -9.02
CA ASP A 398 20.86 53.18 -8.80
C ASP A 398 21.69 52.72 -7.59
N VAL A 399 22.70 53.48 -7.17
CA VAL A 399 23.54 53.21 -5.97
C VAL A 399 22.72 53.07 -4.67
N SER A 400 21.53 53.70 -4.60
CA SER A 400 20.61 53.52 -3.47
C SER A 400 19.70 52.29 -3.60
N GLY A 401 19.42 51.88 -4.84
CA GLY A 401 18.65 50.69 -5.17
C GLY A 401 19.44 49.39 -4.99
N GLU A 402 20.74 49.39 -5.29
CA GLU A 402 21.59 48.20 -5.19
C GLU A 402 21.79 47.74 -3.74
N ASN A 403 22.00 48.67 -2.80
CA ASN A 403 22.19 48.30 -1.39
C ASN A 403 20.89 47.80 -0.72
N THR A 404 19.72 48.16 -1.27
CA THR A 404 18.43 47.59 -0.87
C THR A 404 18.11 46.29 -1.62
N SER A 405 18.47 46.15 -2.91
CA SER A 405 18.30 44.92 -3.67
C SER A 405 19.21 43.80 -3.15
N LEU A 406 20.44 44.12 -2.73
CA LEU A 406 21.36 43.20 -2.07
C LEU A 406 20.78 42.66 -0.76
N ASN A 407 20.24 43.52 0.10
CA ASN A 407 19.55 43.09 1.33
C ASN A 407 18.32 42.23 1.03
N VAL A 408 17.51 42.59 0.03
CA VAL A 408 16.36 41.77 -0.41
C VAL A 408 16.82 40.44 -1.02
N CYS A 409 17.99 40.37 -1.65
CA CYS A 409 18.56 39.15 -2.18
C CYS A 409 19.09 38.24 -1.06
N VAL A 410 19.80 38.80 -0.07
CA VAL A 410 20.22 38.08 1.15
C VAL A 410 19.02 37.57 1.94
N GLU A 411 17.94 38.35 2.04
CA GLU A 411 16.70 37.91 2.67
C GLU A 411 16.00 36.79 1.86
N LYS A 412 15.95 36.90 0.52
CA LYS A 412 15.47 35.81 -0.34
C LYS A 412 16.29 34.53 -0.18
N CYS A 413 17.61 34.61 -0.17
CA CYS A 413 18.48 33.46 0.06
C CYS A 413 18.27 32.85 1.46
N ARG A 414 18.03 33.70 2.48
CA ARG A 414 17.67 33.24 3.83
C ARG A 414 16.31 32.53 3.84
N VAL A 415 15.30 33.06 3.16
CA VAL A 415 13.98 32.44 3.02
C VAL A 415 14.08 31.12 2.27
N ILE A 416 14.79 31.04 1.14
CA ILE A 416 15.01 29.80 0.39
C ILE A 416 15.77 28.75 1.22
N ALA A 417 16.74 29.16 2.04
CA ALA A 417 17.44 28.29 3.00
C ALA A 417 16.55 27.85 4.18
N GLN A 418 15.55 28.66 4.56
CA GLN A 418 14.53 28.33 5.56
C GLN A 418 13.50 27.34 4.97
N ASP A 419 13.03 27.59 3.76
CA ASP A 419 12.05 26.78 3.04
C ASP A 419 12.62 25.41 2.68
N SER A 420 13.86 25.33 2.17
CA SER A 420 14.54 24.05 1.95
C SER A 420 14.71 23.24 3.24
N LYS A 421 14.99 23.90 4.39
CA LYS A 421 14.96 23.27 5.72
C LYS A 421 13.55 22.80 6.14
N VAL A 422 12.48 23.42 5.64
CA VAL A 422 11.09 22.96 5.86
C VAL A 422 10.75 21.80 4.93
N HIS A 423 11.11 21.85 3.65
CA HIS A 423 10.89 20.76 2.69
C HIS A 423 11.68 19.49 3.07
N LEU A 424 12.95 19.61 3.48
CA LEU A 424 13.72 18.48 4.01
C LEU A 424 13.13 17.92 5.32
N ARG A 425 12.40 18.73 6.08
CA ARG A 425 11.67 18.28 7.28
C ARG A 425 10.37 17.56 6.91
N SER A 426 9.62 18.07 5.93
CA SER A 426 8.49 17.34 5.32
C SER A 426 8.96 15.98 4.82
N ILE A 427 9.94 15.92 3.92
CA ILE A 427 10.46 14.68 3.35
C ILE A 427 10.91 13.69 4.43
N LYS A 428 11.52 14.16 5.53
CA LYS A 428 11.84 13.33 6.69
C LYS A 428 10.58 12.78 7.37
N ASP A 429 9.59 13.62 7.62
CA ASP A 429 8.37 13.25 8.34
C ASP A 429 7.45 12.38 7.45
N ASP A 430 7.47 12.58 6.12
CA ASP A 430 6.88 11.74 5.08
C ASP A 430 7.56 10.36 5.03
N LEU A 431 8.90 10.30 5.04
CA LEU A 431 9.66 9.04 5.15
C LEU A 431 9.39 8.30 6.49
N CYS A 432 9.17 9.03 7.58
CA CYS A 432 8.67 8.44 8.82
C CYS A 432 7.26 7.88 8.65
N HIS A 433 6.36 8.59 7.96
CA HIS A 433 5.01 8.12 7.65
C HIS A 433 5.02 6.85 6.79
N PHE A 434 5.83 6.81 5.73
CA PHE A 434 6.00 5.62 4.90
C PHE A 434 6.60 4.44 5.69
N ARG A 435 7.56 4.68 6.59
CA ARG A 435 8.06 3.63 7.49
C ARG A 435 6.95 3.08 8.40
N THR A 436 6.13 3.95 9.00
CA THR A 436 5.00 3.52 9.84
C THR A 436 3.91 2.82 9.03
N LEU A 437 3.66 3.23 7.79
CA LEU A 437 2.73 2.56 6.88
C LEU A 437 3.23 1.16 6.52
N VAL A 438 4.48 1.02 6.05
CA VAL A 438 5.08 -0.29 5.74
C VAL A 438 5.12 -1.21 6.97
N GLN A 439 5.37 -0.68 8.16
CA GLN A 439 5.29 -1.46 9.40
C GLN A 439 3.85 -1.90 9.73
N ARG A 440 2.84 -1.09 9.41
CA ARG A 440 1.42 -1.46 9.56
C ARG A 440 1.04 -2.54 8.55
N GLU A 441 1.29 -2.33 7.26
CA GLU A 441 1.06 -3.33 6.20
C GLU A 441 1.75 -4.68 6.53
N GLN A 442 2.97 -4.64 7.09
CA GLN A 442 3.66 -5.85 7.53
C GLN A 442 2.98 -6.55 8.72
N CYS A 443 2.38 -5.81 9.65
CA CYS A 443 1.57 -6.37 10.73
C CYS A 443 0.24 -6.92 10.21
N ASP A 444 -0.49 -6.14 9.42
CA ASP A 444 -1.81 -6.48 8.88
C ASP A 444 -1.73 -7.70 7.94
N PHE A 445 -0.66 -7.81 7.13
CA PHE A 445 -0.35 -9.01 6.36
C PHE A 445 0.02 -10.20 7.27
N SER A 446 0.79 -9.98 8.35
CA SER A 446 1.13 -11.03 9.32
C SER A 446 -0.11 -11.56 10.04
N ASP A 447 -1.06 -10.70 10.40
CA ASP A 447 -2.30 -11.08 11.07
C ASP A 447 -3.31 -11.70 10.09
N SER A 448 -3.35 -11.25 8.84
CA SER A 448 -4.10 -11.93 7.75
C SER A 448 -3.55 -13.33 7.47
N LEU A 449 -2.22 -13.51 7.50
CA LEU A 449 -1.57 -14.82 7.37
C LEU A 449 -1.85 -15.72 8.59
N LYS A 450 -1.99 -15.15 9.80
CA LYS A 450 -2.43 -15.89 10.99
C LYS A 450 -3.90 -16.30 10.89
N SER A 451 -4.80 -15.43 10.40
CA SER A 451 -6.22 -15.77 10.21
C SER A 451 -6.38 -16.90 9.19
N THR A 452 -5.78 -16.76 8.02
CA THR A 452 -5.83 -17.80 6.97
C THR A 452 -5.18 -19.11 7.43
N SER A 453 -4.08 -19.06 8.18
CA SER A 453 -3.51 -20.25 8.84
C SER A 453 -4.46 -20.89 9.85
N LEU A 454 -5.14 -20.09 10.68
CA LEU A 454 -6.15 -20.55 11.63
C LEU A 454 -7.38 -21.15 10.93
N GLU A 455 -7.79 -20.60 9.79
CA GLU A 455 -8.86 -21.13 8.93
C GLU A 455 -8.48 -22.45 8.26
N ILE A 456 -7.22 -22.59 7.82
CA ILE A 456 -6.65 -23.84 7.31
C ILE A 456 -6.62 -24.91 8.42
N VAL A 457 -6.17 -24.57 9.63
CA VAL A 457 -6.20 -25.50 10.79
C VAL A 457 -7.64 -25.90 11.13
N ASN A 458 -8.57 -24.94 11.19
CA ASN A 458 -9.99 -25.21 11.46
C ASN A 458 -10.67 -26.05 10.37
N THR A 459 -10.29 -25.91 9.09
CA THR A 459 -10.83 -26.73 8.01
C THR A 459 -10.23 -28.14 8.02
N ILE A 460 -8.93 -28.28 8.29
CA ILE A 460 -8.29 -29.58 8.52
C ILE A 460 -8.93 -30.31 9.71
N GLU A 461 -9.20 -29.63 10.82
CA GLU A 461 -9.84 -30.25 12.00
C GLU A 461 -11.31 -30.61 11.73
N LYS A 462 -12.07 -29.78 11.01
CA LYS A 462 -13.43 -30.14 10.53
C LYS A 462 -13.40 -31.37 9.62
N VAL A 463 -12.44 -31.45 8.69
CA VAL A 463 -12.27 -32.62 7.81
C VAL A 463 -11.92 -33.86 8.63
N LYS A 464 -10.94 -33.78 9.55
CA LYS A 464 -10.56 -34.85 10.47
C LYS A 464 -11.76 -35.37 11.27
N LEU A 465 -12.52 -34.48 11.92
CA LEU A 465 -13.71 -34.84 12.70
C LEU A 465 -14.81 -35.48 11.82
N SER A 466 -14.97 -35.03 10.57
CA SER A 466 -15.90 -35.66 9.63
C SER A 466 -15.44 -37.05 9.20
N LEU A 467 -14.14 -37.25 8.98
CA LEU A 467 -13.55 -38.53 8.61
C LEU A 467 -13.66 -39.53 9.76
N GLU A 468 -13.27 -39.12 10.97
CA GLU A 468 -13.38 -39.89 12.21
C GLU A 468 -14.84 -40.28 12.51
N LYS A 469 -15.79 -39.37 12.28
CA LYS A 469 -17.23 -39.71 12.35
C LYS A 469 -17.62 -40.75 11.30
N THR A 470 -17.30 -40.56 10.02
CA THR A 470 -17.68 -41.53 8.97
C THR A 470 -17.03 -42.91 9.15
N LEU A 471 -15.83 -42.96 9.75
CA LEU A 471 -15.15 -44.21 10.09
C LEU A 471 -15.86 -44.93 11.26
N ASN A 472 -16.26 -44.19 12.30
CA ASN A 472 -17.06 -44.73 13.40
C ASN A 472 -18.45 -45.18 12.94
N ASP A 473 -19.15 -44.36 12.14
CA ASP A 473 -20.44 -44.71 11.52
C ASP A 473 -20.31 -45.99 10.68
N LYS A 474 -19.23 -46.13 9.89
CA LYS A 474 -18.94 -47.36 9.13
C LYS A 474 -18.71 -48.57 10.05
N HIS A 475 -17.84 -48.44 11.06
CA HIS A 475 -17.54 -49.53 11.99
C HIS A 475 -18.78 -49.99 12.77
N GLN A 476 -19.65 -49.05 13.18
CA GLN A 476 -20.91 -49.34 13.84
C GLN A 476 -21.90 -50.05 12.91
N ASN A 477 -21.97 -49.67 11.63
CA ASN A 477 -22.76 -50.39 10.62
C ASN A 477 -22.23 -51.81 10.36
N GLU A 478 -20.91 -52.01 10.32
CA GLU A 478 -20.29 -53.34 10.18
C GLU A 478 -20.58 -54.23 11.39
N LEU A 479 -20.46 -53.69 12.62
CA LEU A 479 -20.88 -54.36 13.85
C LEU A 479 -22.37 -54.74 13.85
N GLN A 480 -23.24 -53.85 13.40
CA GLN A 480 -24.69 -54.08 13.37
C GLN A 480 -25.08 -55.10 12.29
N SER A 481 -24.40 -55.09 11.14
CA SER A 481 -24.52 -56.12 10.10
C SER A 481 -24.11 -57.49 10.66
N LEU A 482 -22.92 -57.59 11.27
CA LEU A 482 -22.41 -58.83 11.86
C LEU A 482 -23.32 -59.36 12.97
N LYS A 483 -23.87 -58.48 13.82
CA LYS A 483 -24.87 -58.84 14.84
C LYS A 483 -26.12 -59.46 14.20
N SER A 484 -26.63 -58.85 13.12
CA SER A 484 -27.81 -59.38 12.40
C SER A 484 -27.55 -60.73 11.74
N GLU A 485 -26.32 -61.00 11.27
CA GLU A 485 -25.94 -62.32 10.75
C GLU A 485 -25.96 -63.37 11.87
N TYR A 486 -25.38 -63.07 13.04
CA TYR A 486 -25.43 -63.97 14.20
C TYR A 486 -26.86 -64.21 14.70
N GLU A 487 -27.71 -63.18 14.78
CA GLU A 487 -29.12 -63.32 15.16
C GLU A 487 -29.91 -64.18 14.15
N THR A 488 -29.64 -64.02 12.86
CA THR A 488 -30.21 -64.88 11.79
C THR A 488 -29.74 -66.34 11.92
N LYS A 489 -28.45 -66.54 12.24
CA LYS A 489 -27.83 -67.87 12.41
C LYS A 489 -28.37 -68.59 13.65
N ILE A 490 -28.59 -67.87 14.75
CA ILE A 490 -29.25 -68.37 15.96
C ILE A 490 -30.72 -68.73 15.68
N SER A 491 -31.44 -67.87 14.95
CA SER A 491 -32.84 -68.11 14.57
C SER A 491 -33.00 -69.39 13.75
N LYS A 492 -32.10 -69.61 12.78
CA LYS A 492 -32.08 -70.86 11.98
C LYS A 492 -31.81 -72.10 12.83
N LEU A 493 -30.87 -72.03 13.78
CA LEU A 493 -30.60 -73.15 14.70
C LEU A 493 -31.79 -73.47 15.63
N LEU A 494 -32.62 -72.48 15.95
CA LEU A 494 -33.88 -72.69 16.69
C LEU A 494 -34.94 -73.38 15.80
N GLU A 495 -35.05 -73.02 14.52
CA GLU A 495 -35.92 -73.70 13.57
C GLU A 495 -35.50 -75.16 13.33
N ASP A 496 -34.21 -75.41 13.09
CA ASP A 496 -33.61 -76.75 12.96
C ASP A 496 -33.86 -77.60 14.24
N GLY A 497 -33.77 -76.97 15.41
CA GLY A 497 -34.08 -77.58 16.71
C GLY A 497 -35.55 -77.98 16.86
N GLU A 498 -36.49 -77.09 16.50
CA GLU A 498 -37.92 -77.39 16.55
C GLU A 498 -38.35 -78.40 15.48
N GLU A 499 -37.65 -78.48 14.33
CA GLU A 499 -37.84 -79.56 13.35
C GLU A 499 -37.34 -80.91 13.89
N ASN A 500 -36.16 -80.95 14.52
CA ASN A 500 -35.67 -82.18 15.17
C ASN A 500 -36.60 -82.63 16.31
N LYS A 501 -37.19 -81.71 17.06
CA LYS A 501 -38.22 -81.98 18.07
C LYS A 501 -39.51 -82.56 17.45
N LYS A 502 -39.91 -82.12 16.24
CA LYS A 502 -41.01 -82.76 15.46
C LYS A 502 -40.63 -84.19 15.02
N LYS A 503 -39.39 -84.42 14.56
CA LYS A 503 -38.88 -85.78 14.23
C LYS A 503 -38.87 -86.71 15.45
N ILE A 504 -38.44 -86.22 16.62
CA ILE A 504 -38.49 -86.96 17.89
C ILE A 504 -39.92 -87.28 18.31
N LYS A 505 -40.89 -86.36 18.14
CA LYS A 505 -42.31 -86.65 18.37
C LYS A 505 -42.84 -87.74 17.44
N LYS A 506 -42.43 -87.75 16.16
CA LYS A 506 -42.80 -88.81 15.23
C LYS A 506 -42.24 -90.17 15.68
N LEU A 507 -40.93 -90.23 15.96
CA LEU A 507 -40.27 -91.45 16.44
C LEU A 507 -40.91 -92.03 17.72
N LYS A 508 -41.44 -91.18 18.62
CA LYS A 508 -42.21 -91.65 19.79
C LYS A 508 -43.58 -92.25 19.43
N GLY A 509 -44.23 -91.78 18.37
CA GLY A 509 -45.44 -92.41 17.83
C GLY A 509 -45.13 -93.74 17.16
N ASP A 510 -44.06 -93.81 16.36
CA ASP A 510 -43.59 -95.04 15.72
C ASP A 510 -43.21 -96.13 16.76
N LEU A 511 -42.69 -95.72 17.93
CA LEU A 511 -42.38 -96.60 19.07
C LEU A 511 -43.63 -97.17 19.76
N LEU A 512 -44.68 -96.36 19.96
CA LEU A 512 -45.95 -96.83 20.54
C LEU A 512 -46.63 -97.87 19.66
N GLY A 513 -46.52 -97.75 18.33
CA GLY A 513 -47.03 -98.78 17.40
C GLY A 513 -46.30 -100.12 17.50
N LEU A 514 -45.02 -100.14 17.89
CA LEU A 514 -44.26 -101.37 18.16
C LEU A 514 -44.65 -102.00 19.51
N GLU A 515 -44.98 -101.18 20.52
CA GLU A 515 -45.46 -101.62 21.82
C GLU A 515 -46.84 -102.31 21.71
N GLU A 516 -47.73 -101.78 20.86
CA GLU A 516 -49.03 -102.40 20.54
C GLU A 516 -48.87 -103.77 19.81
N VAL A 517 -47.88 -103.92 18.93
CA VAL A 517 -47.55 -105.21 18.28
C VAL A 517 -46.97 -106.22 19.28
N LEU A 518 -46.15 -105.77 20.23
CA LEU A 518 -45.62 -106.63 21.31
C LEU A 518 -46.73 -107.09 22.27
N GLN A 519 -47.70 -106.24 22.59
CA GLN A 519 -48.83 -106.63 23.44
C GLN A 519 -49.69 -107.72 22.78
N ASN A 520 -50.01 -107.59 21.50
CA ASN A 520 -50.71 -108.62 20.72
C ASN A 520 -49.93 -109.96 20.65
N LYS A 521 -48.60 -109.95 20.84
CA LYS A 521 -47.78 -111.18 20.92
C LYS A 521 -47.73 -111.81 22.32
N ASN A 522 -47.97 -111.05 23.38
CA ASN A 522 -48.05 -111.58 24.74
C ASN A 522 -49.35 -112.36 24.98
N ASP A 523 -50.48 -111.89 24.42
CA ASP A 523 -51.77 -112.58 24.57
C ASP A 523 -51.80 -113.95 23.86
N GLU A 524 -50.99 -114.13 22.81
CA GLU A 524 -50.80 -115.41 22.10
C GLU A 524 -50.06 -116.46 22.96
N PHE A 525 -49.25 -116.04 23.94
CA PHE A 525 -48.46 -116.92 24.82
C PHE A 525 -49.28 -117.56 25.95
N ALA A 526 -50.50 -117.08 26.22
CA ALA A 526 -51.32 -117.55 27.35
C ALA A 526 -51.83 -119.01 27.21
N MET A 527 -51.79 -119.58 26.00
CA MET A 527 -52.41 -120.87 25.67
C MET A 527 -51.49 -122.10 25.79
N VAL A 528 -50.19 -121.94 26.08
CA VAL A 528 -49.21 -123.05 26.13
C VAL A 528 -48.73 -123.31 27.57
N LYS A 529 -49.67 -123.61 28.47
CA LYS A 529 -49.43 -123.79 29.92
C LYS A 529 -49.74 -125.19 30.44
N ASN A 530 -49.32 -126.23 29.73
CA ASN A 530 -49.39 -127.64 30.18
C ASN A 530 -48.21 -128.45 29.63
N GLU A 531 -47.14 -128.59 30.44
CA GLU A 531 -46.49 -129.87 30.81
C GLU A 531 -45.17 -129.58 31.56
N LYS A 532 -45.17 -129.82 32.88
CA LYS A 532 -44.21 -129.25 33.83
C LYS A 532 -43.00 -130.16 34.10
N GLU A 533 -42.57 -130.95 33.11
CA GLU A 533 -41.55 -132.01 33.32
C GLU A 533 -40.31 -131.86 32.43
N ALA A 534 -40.32 -131.02 31.39
CA ALA A 534 -39.14 -130.74 30.54
C ALA A 534 -38.10 -129.78 31.17
N VAL A 535 -38.38 -129.20 32.34
CA VAL A 535 -37.63 -128.05 32.89
C VAL A 535 -36.19 -128.42 33.33
N VAL A 536 -35.95 -129.65 33.76
CA VAL A 536 -34.65 -130.05 34.35
C VAL A 536 -33.52 -130.13 33.30
N CYS A 537 -33.83 -130.50 32.04
CA CYS A 537 -32.82 -130.55 30.98
C CYS A 537 -32.50 -129.15 30.41
N LEU A 538 -33.51 -128.27 30.34
CA LEU A 538 -33.34 -126.91 29.82
C LEU A 538 -32.51 -125.99 30.72
N GLN A 539 -32.40 -126.30 32.02
CA GLN A 539 -31.57 -125.53 32.95
C GLN A 539 -30.08 -125.64 32.57
N ASN A 540 -29.57 -126.86 32.41
CA ASN A 540 -28.16 -127.09 32.06
C ASN A 540 -27.79 -126.48 30.69
N GLU A 541 -28.71 -126.49 29.71
CA GLU A 541 -28.50 -125.78 28.44
C GLU A 541 -28.46 -124.26 28.61
N LYS A 542 -29.25 -123.69 29.52
CA LYS A 542 -29.23 -122.25 29.80
C LYS A 542 -27.97 -121.82 30.51
N ASP A 543 -27.48 -122.60 31.47
CA ASP A 543 -26.26 -122.29 32.19
C ASP A 543 -25.02 -122.40 31.26
N GLN A 544 -25.01 -123.35 30.33
CA GLN A 544 -24.00 -123.42 29.26
C GLN A 544 -24.08 -122.20 28.30
N LYS A 545 -25.28 -121.79 27.89
CA LYS A 545 -25.48 -120.62 27.01
C LYS A 545 -25.20 -119.29 27.72
N LEU A 546 -25.33 -119.25 29.05
CA LEU A 546 -24.95 -118.10 29.87
C LEU A 546 -23.43 -117.94 29.89
N LEU A 547 -22.67 -119.04 30.08
CA LEU A 547 -21.21 -119.05 29.96
C LEU A 547 -20.72 -118.64 28.55
N GLU A 548 -21.38 -119.08 27.49
CA GLU A 548 -21.06 -118.63 26.12
C GLU A 548 -21.35 -117.13 25.92
N LEU A 549 -22.44 -116.61 26.50
CA LEU A 549 -22.77 -115.18 26.47
C LEU A 549 -21.83 -114.33 27.33
N GLU A 550 -21.38 -114.82 28.49
CA GLU A 550 -20.36 -114.14 29.31
C GLU A 550 -19.03 -114.07 28.55
N CYS A 551 -18.59 -115.16 27.92
CA CYS A 551 -17.36 -115.18 27.12
C CYS A 551 -17.46 -114.24 25.89
N GLN A 552 -18.61 -114.18 25.23
CA GLN A 552 -18.86 -113.20 24.16
C GLN A 552 -18.90 -111.76 24.68
N MET A 553 -19.47 -111.52 25.87
CA MET A 553 -19.52 -110.20 26.49
C MET A 553 -18.13 -109.73 26.95
N GLU A 554 -17.29 -110.60 27.50
CA GLU A 554 -15.89 -110.31 27.79
C GLU A 554 -15.12 -109.95 26.51
N THR A 555 -15.31 -110.73 25.43
CA THR A 555 -14.70 -110.47 24.12
C THR A 555 -15.11 -109.09 23.57
N GLN A 556 -16.40 -108.77 23.58
CA GLN A 556 -16.91 -107.45 23.17
C GLN A 556 -16.39 -106.34 24.10
N ASN A 557 -16.21 -106.60 25.39
CA ASN A 557 -15.68 -105.61 26.33
C ASN A 557 -14.17 -105.37 26.10
N SER A 558 -13.40 -106.37 25.66
CA SER A 558 -12.02 -106.15 25.17
C SER A 558 -11.99 -105.36 23.86
N GLU A 559 -12.83 -105.69 22.86
CA GLU A 559 -12.94 -104.90 21.62
C GLU A 559 -13.32 -103.44 21.91
N ILE A 560 -14.30 -103.20 22.80
CA ILE A 560 -14.70 -101.87 23.25
C ILE A 560 -13.56 -101.14 23.98
N LYS A 561 -12.68 -101.85 24.69
CA LYS A 561 -11.51 -101.28 25.36
C LYS A 561 -10.44 -100.87 24.34
N GLU A 562 -10.14 -101.69 23.35
CA GLU A 562 -9.21 -101.37 22.25
C GLU A 562 -9.75 -100.24 21.34
N LEU A 563 -11.06 -100.23 21.07
CA LEU A 563 -11.72 -99.14 20.36
C LEU A 563 -11.74 -97.82 21.16
N ARG A 564 -11.76 -97.87 22.49
CA ARG A 564 -11.58 -96.68 23.34
C ARG A 564 -10.14 -96.18 23.28
N GLN A 565 -9.15 -97.07 23.40
CA GLN A 565 -7.73 -96.71 23.34
C GLN A 565 -7.34 -96.15 21.97
N SER A 566 -7.78 -96.76 20.87
CA SER A 566 -7.52 -96.21 19.52
C SER A 566 -8.22 -94.87 19.29
N ARG A 567 -9.46 -94.67 19.79
CA ARG A 567 -10.12 -93.36 19.77
C ARG A 567 -9.37 -92.31 20.59
N GLU A 568 -8.76 -92.69 21.70
CA GLU A 568 -8.00 -91.79 22.58
C GLU A 568 -6.66 -91.38 21.95
N ILE A 569 -5.95 -92.32 21.30
CA ILE A 569 -4.76 -92.04 20.47
C ILE A 569 -5.11 -91.06 19.33
N VAL A 570 -6.17 -91.36 18.56
CA VAL A 570 -6.61 -90.50 17.44
C VAL A 570 -7.05 -89.11 17.93
N LEU A 571 -7.61 -88.99 19.14
CA LEU A 571 -7.91 -87.69 19.76
C LEU A 571 -6.64 -86.92 20.11
N GLU A 572 -5.57 -87.60 20.58
CA GLU A 572 -4.29 -86.95 20.89
C GLU A 572 -3.55 -86.50 19.63
N ASP A 573 -3.52 -87.33 18.58
CA ASP A 573 -3.00 -86.95 17.26
C ASP A 573 -3.75 -85.74 16.68
N LEU A 574 -5.08 -85.68 16.87
CA LEU A 574 -5.91 -84.57 16.40
C LEU A 574 -5.70 -83.29 17.24
N LYS A 575 -5.48 -83.38 18.55
CA LYS A 575 -5.01 -82.24 19.38
C LYS A 575 -3.66 -81.74 18.89
N LYS A 576 -2.70 -82.65 18.65
CA LYS A 576 -1.36 -82.30 18.17
C LYS A 576 -1.42 -81.59 16.81
N LEU A 577 -2.20 -82.11 15.85
CA LEU A 577 -2.46 -81.45 14.57
C LEU A 577 -3.11 -80.07 14.73
N HIS A 578 -3.99 -79.89 15.73
CA HIS A 578 -4.56 -78.58 16.02
C HIS A 578 -3.53 -77.59 16.59
N VAL A 579 -2.64 -78.04 17.50
CA VAL A 579 -1.52 -77.24 18.01
C VAL A 579 -0.59 -76.85 16.86
N GLU A 580 -0.10 -77.81 16.07
CA GLU A 580 0.75 -77.54 14.91
C GLU A 580 0.09 -76.60 13.89
N SER A 581 -1.24 -76.69 13.70
CA SER A 581 -1.99 -75.79 12.82
C SER A 581 -2.12 -74.38 13.39
N ASN A 582 -2.23 -74.24 14.71
CA ASN A 582 -2.28 -72.94 15.37
C ASN A 582 -0.90 -72.27 15.39
N GLU A 583 0.17 -73.04 15.61
CA GLU A 583 1.57 -72.58 15.51
C GLU A 583 1.87 -72.07 14.09
N LYS A 584 1.53 -72.86 13.06
CA LYS A 584 1.68 -72.45 11.65
C LYS A 584 0.85 -71.20 11.31
N LEU A 585 -0.35 -71.05 11.90
CA LEU A 585 -1.18 -69.85 11.74
C LEU A 585 -0.59 -68.62 12.45
N GLN A 586 0.01 -68.78 13.64
CA GLN A 586 0.68 -67.71 14.37
C GLN A 586 1.97 -67.26 13.65
N LEU A 587 2.76 -68.21 13.15
CA LEU A 587 3.99 -67.94 12.43
C LEU A 587 3.70 -67.21 11.12
N LEU A 588 2.69 -67.64 10.35
CA LEU A 588 2.25 -66.97 9.13
C LEU A 588 1.61 -65.58 9.39
N ARG A 589 1.03 -65.34 10.57
CA ARG A 589 0.62 -63.99 10.99
C ARG A 589 1.83 -63.10 11.28
N ALA A 590 2.86 -63.60 11.96
CA ALA A 590 4.08 -62.84 12.23
C ALA A 590 4.86 -62.53 10.94
N GLU A 591 4.89 -63.46 9.97
CA GLU A 591 5.44 -63.22 8.63
C GLU A 591 4.66 -62.12 7.89
N LEU A 592 3.33 -62.12 7.94
CA LEU A 592 2.51 -61.06 7.34
C LEU A 592 2.69 -59.71 8.05
N GLU A 593 2.74 -59.69 9.39
CA GLU A 593 2.93 -58.47 10.18
C GLU A 593 4.32 -57.85 9.94
N THR A 594 5.37 -58.67 9.87
CA THR A 594 6.72 -58.18 9.54
C THR A 594 6.85 -57.75 8.08
N LEU A 595 6.12 -58.37 7.15
CA LEU A 595 6.03 -57.91 5.76
C LEU A 595 5.28 -56.57 5.65
N GLU A 596 4.19 -56.39 6.40
CA GLU A 596 3.43 -55.13 6.44
C GLU A 596 4.26 -54.00 7.08
N GLN A 597 4.92 -54.26 8.21
CA GLN A 597 5.81 -53.29 8.86
C GLN A 597 7.01 -52.90 7.99
N SER A 598 7.61 -53.85 7.26
CA SER A 598 8.71 -53.55 6.34
C SER A 598 8.26 -52.78 5.10
N HIS A 599 7.10 -53.12 4.51
CA HIS A 599 6.51 -52.35 3.41
C HIS A 599 6.09 -50.93 3.85
N LEU A 600 5.53 -50.76 5.05
CA LEU A 600 5.23 -49.44 5.62
C LEU A 600 6.51 -48.61 5.79
N LYS A 601 7.58 -49.21 6.32
CA LYS A 601 8.89 -48.55 6.48
C LYS A 601 9.55 -48.21 5.14
N GLU A 602 9.40 -49.07 4.13
CA GLU A 602 9.85 -48.79 2.76
C GLU A 602 9.04 -47.63 2.14
N LEU A 603 7.72 -47.60 2.32
CA LEU A 603 6.85 -46.53 1.84
C LEU A 603 7.19 -45.19 2.52
N GLU A 604 7.40 -45.20 3.84
CA GLU A 604 7.84 -44.04 4.62
C GLU A 604 9.22 -43.54 4.16
N SER A 605 10.19 -44.45 3.98
CA SER A 605 11.54 -44.10 3.50
C SER A 605 11.50 -43.50 2.09
N ASN A 606 10.68 -44.05 1.19
CA ASN A 606 10.47 -43.52 -0.15
C ASN A 606 9.75 -42.16 -0.14
N LEU A 607 8.82 -41.94 0.79
CA LEU A 607 8.14 -40.65 0.95
C LEU A 607 9.12 -39.58 1.48
N GLN A 608 9.90 -39.90 2.53
CA GLN A 608 10.93 -39.03 3.07
C GLN A 608 12.00 -38.68 2.00
N ALA A 609 12.42 -39.65 1.19
CA ALA A 609 13.35 -39.43 0.09
C ALA A 609 12.80 -38.47 -0.98
N ARG A 610 11.54 -38.64 -1.40
CA ARG A 610 10.88 -37.70 -2.34
C ARG A 610 10.70 -36.30 -1.75
N HIS A 611 10.28 -36.21 -0.49
CA HIS A 611 10.16 -34.91 0.18
C HIS A 611 11.51 -34.19 0.27
N LEU A 612 12.61 -34.91 0.45
CA LEU A 612 13.96 -34.35 0.42
C LEU A 612 14.36 -33.92 -1.01
N GLU A 613 14.13 -34.76 -2.02
CA GLU A 613 14.39 -34.44 -3.44
C GLU A 613 13.60 -33.20 -3.91
N GLU A 614 12.32 -33.10 -3.53
CA GLU A 614 11.47 -31.93 -3.80
C GLU A 614 11.97 -30.68 -3.05
N PHE A 615 12.43 -30.81 -1.80
CA PHE A 615 13.04 -29.69 -1.06
C PHE A 615 14.36 -29.23 -1.70
N GLU A 616 15.26 -30.15 -2.05
CA GLU A 616 16.53 -29.82 -2.72
C GLU A 616 16.28 -29.16 -4.08
N LYS A 617 15.29 -29.66 -4.84
CA LYS A 617 14.86 -29.04 -6.10
C LYS A 617 14.32 -27.62 -5.89
N VAL A 618 13.40 -27.40 -4.94
CA VAL A 618 12.85 -26.06 -4.66
C VAL A 618 13.93 -25.11 -4.16
N LEU A 619 14.88 -25.58 -3.34
CA LEU A 619 16.03 -24.79 -2.89
C LEU A 619 16.97 -24.44 -4.06
N ALA A 620 17.19 -25.37 -5.00
CA ALA A 620 17.95 -25.12 -6.22
C ALA A 620 17.24 -24.09 -7.13
N GLU A 621 15.94 -24.27 -7.41
CA GLU A 621 15.13 -23.35 -8.22
C GLU A 621 15.07 -21.94 -7.60
N HIS A 622 14.91 -21.84 -6.28
CA HIS A 622 14.94 -20.57 -5.55
C HIS A 622 16.33 -19.90 -5.62
N LYS A 623 17.42 -20.67 -5.48
CA LYS A 623 18.79 -20.15 -5.65
C LYS A 623 19.02 -19.66 -7.07
N ASP A 624 18.56 -20.40 -8.07
CA ASP A 624 18.64 -20.03 -9.48
C ASP A 624 17.85 -18.74 -9.77
N CYS A 625 16.70 -18.54 -9.12
CA CYS A 625 15.93 -17.30 -9.17
C CYS A 625 16.66 -16.13 -8.50
N LEU A 626 17.28 -16.34 -7.34
CA LEU A 626 18.10 -15.32 -6.67
C LEU A 626 19.33 -14.92 -7.52
N ASP A 627 20.03 -15.88 -8.13
CA ASP A 627 21.19 -15.60 -8.99
C ASP A 627 20.77 -14.93 -10.33
N LYS A 628 19.56 -15.19 -10.84
CA LYS A 628 18.96 -14.44 -11.97
C LYS A 628 18.63 -13.00 -11.55
N LEU A 629 17.90 -12.81 -10.45
CA LEU A 629 17.53 -11.49 -9.92
C LEU A 629 18.77 -10.64 -9.57
N LYS A 630 19.82 -11.27 -9.04
CA LYS A 630 21.11 -10.63 -8.77
C LYS A 630 21.80 -10.15 -10.04
N LYS A 631 21.78 -10.94 -11.12
CA LYS A 631 22.31 -10.54 -12.44
C LYS A 631 21.47 -9.43 -13.08
N GLU A 632 20.15 -9.49 -12.96
CA GLU A 632 19.23 -8.46 -13.47
C GLU A 632 19.45 -7.11 -12.76
N ASN A 633 19.58 -7.13 -11.43
CA ASN A 633 19.87 -5.92 -10.64
C ASN A 633 21.29 -5.40 -10.87
N GLN A 634 22.28 -6.28 -11.05
CA GLN A 634 23.64 -5.89 -11.43
C GLN A 634 23.62 -5.19 -12.81
N HIS A 635 22.94 -5.76 -13.80
CA HIS A 635 22.83 -5.17 -15.14
C HIS A 635 22.07 -3.83 -15.13
N ARG A 636 21.00 -3.69 -14.33
CA ARG A 636 20.34 -2.38 -14.12
C ARG A 636 21.28 -1.35 -13.49
N LEU A 637 22.16 -1.76 -12.57
CA LEU A 637 23.13 -0.88 -11.94
C LEU A 637 24.20 -0.43 -12.95
N GLU A 638 24.71 -1.35 -13.76
CA GLU A 638 25.67 -1.09 -14.84
C GLU A 638 25.08 -0.15 -15.89
N GLN A 639 23.84 -0.40 -16.34
CA GLN A 639 23.12 0.47 -17.28
C GLN A 639 22.87 1.88 -16.69
N MET A 640 22.56 1.97 -15.39
CA MET A 640 22.43 3.25 -14.70
C MET A 640 23.78 4.00 -14.65
N GLN A 641 24.87 3.29 -14.34
CA GLN A 641 26.23 3.86 -14.31
C GLN A 641 26.66 4.35 -15.69
N GLU A 642 26.46 3.56 -16.75
CA GLU A 642 26.74 3.95 -18.14
C GLU A 642 25.93 5.19 -18.54
N SER A 643 24.63 5.23 -18.24
CA SER A 643 23.80 6.41 -18.52
C SER A 643 24.24 7.66 -17.75
N HIS A 644 24.73 7.49 -16.51
CA HIS A 644 25.26 8.60 -15.73
C HIS A 644 26.62 9.07 -16.25
N GLU A 645 27.48 8.15 -16.68
CA GLU A 645 28.79 8.48 -17.26
C GLU A 645 28.64 9.24 -18.58
N VAL A 646 27.70 8.86 -19.45
CA VAL A 646 27.36 9.63 -20.67
C VAL A 646 26.89 11.04 -20.32
N VAL A 647 25.94 11.20 -19.39
CA VAL A 647 25.46 12.53 -18.96
C VAL A 647 26.58 13.36 -18.32
N MET A 648 27.51 12.75 -17.59
CA MET A 648 28.68 13.44 -17.05
C MET A 648 29.67 13.85 -18.15
N GLN A 649 29.87 13.05 -19.19
CA GLN A 649 30.68 13.42 -20.35
C GLN A 649 30.04 14.55 -21.16
N GLU A 650 28.73 14.55 -21.39
CA GLU A 650 27.99 15.67 -22.01
C GLU A 650 28.14 16.97 -21.18
N LYS A 651 28.05 16.88 -19.85
CA LYS A 651 28.22 18.04 -18.97
C LYS A 651 29.67 18.54 -18.94
N GLN A 652 30.65 17.65 -19.02
CA GLN A 652 32.06 18.01 -19.14
C GLN A 652 32.34 18.74 -20.46
N GLN A 653 31.82 18.24 -21.59
CA GLN A 653 31.93 18.91 -22.90
C GLN A 653 31.26 20.30 -22.90
N GLN A 654 30.10 20.44 -22.24
CA GLN A 654 29.46 21.76 -22.07
C GLN A 654 30.33 22.72 -21.27
N VAL A 655 30.98 22.26 -20.18
CA VAL A 655 31.92 23.10 -19.40
C VAL A 655 33.14 23.50 -20.25
N GLU A 656 33.69 22.60 -21.06
CA GLU A 656 34.83 22.88 -21.94
C GLU A 656 34.49 23.90 -23.05
N GLU A 657 33.31 23.78 -23.68
CA GLU A 657 32.82 24.76 -24.67
C GLU A 657 32.63 26.16 -24.05
N LEU A 658 32.16 26.23 -22.81
CA LEU A 658 31.95 27.47 -22.09
C LEU A 658 33.29 28.09 -21.64
N GLN A 659 34.27 27.29 -21.21
CA GLN A 659 35.64 27.77 -20.93
C GLN A 659 36.33 28.35 -22.17
N LEU A 660 36.08 27.78 -23.36
CA LEU A 660 36.57 28.34 -24.63
C LEU A 660 36.00 29.74 -24.87
N LYS A 661 34.67 29.91 -24.71
CA LYS A 661 33.98 31.20 -24.90
C LYS A 661 34.44 32.27 -23.90
N VAL A 662 34.67 31.90 -22.63
CA VAL A 662 35.25 32.83 -21.63
C VAL A 662 36.66 33.27 -22.04
N SER A 663 37.44 32.38 -22.64
CA SER A 663 38.77 32.70 -23.16
C SER A 663 38.68 33.67 -24.35
N ASP A 664 37.81 33.40 -25.33
CA ASP A 664 37.56 34.31 -26.47
C ASP A 664 37.10 35.71 -26.03
N LEU A 665 36.22 35.78 -25.02
CA LEU A 665 35.75 37.04 -24.44
C LEU A 665 36.86 37.81 -23.70
N SER A 666 37.73 37.11 -22.96
CA SER A 666 38.93 37.72 -22.35
C SER A 666 39.89 38.28 -23.41
N ASP A 667 40.07 37.53 -24.50
CA ASP A 667 40.90 37.91 -25.64
C ASP A 667 40.34 39.13 -26.40
N LEU A 668 39.01 39.28 -26.44
CA LEU A 668 38.32 40.48 -26.95
C LEU A 668 38.44 41.67 -25.97
N ARG A 669 38.31 41.43 -24.66
CA ARG A 669 38.48 42.45 -23.62
C ARG A 669 39.88 43.08 -23.68
N CYS A 670 40.92 42.25 -23.77
CA CYS A 670 42.31 42.66 -23.94
C CYS A 670 42.53 43.54 -25.20
N LYS A 671 41.92 43.18 -26.33
CA LYS A 671 41.99 43.98 -27.57
C LYS A 671 41.33 45.35 -27.41
N LEU A 672 40.17 45.41 -26.74
CA LEU A 672 39.48 46.67 -26.45
C LEU A 672 40.23 47.55 -25.44
N GLU A 673 40.84 46.96 -24.40
CA GLU A 673 41.71 47.67 -23.45
C GLU A 673 42.91 48.32 -24.18
N VAL A 674 43.52 47.62 -25.14
CA VAL A 674 44.61 48.15 -25.98
C VAL A 674 44.12 49.24 -26.95
N GLU A 675 42.97 49.07 -27.59
CA GLU A 675 42.41 50.11 -28.47
C GLU A 675 42.03 51.38 -27.70
N LEU A 676 41.50 51.26 -26.48
CA LEU A 676 41.24 52.40 -25.60
C LEU A 676 42.53 53.13 -25.22
N ALA A 677 43.56 52.42 -24.76
CA ALA A 677 44.85 53.03 -24.41
C ALA A 677 45.52 53.75 -25.61
N LEU A 678 45.38 53.20 -26.82
CA LEU A 678 45.85 53.87 -28.04
C LEU A 678 45.04 55.13 -28.37
N LYS A 679 43.72 55.11 -28.15
CA LYS A 679 42.85 56.29 -28.36
C LYS A 679 43.07 57.38 -27.32
N GLU A 680 43.34 57.02 -26.06
CA GLU A 680 43.74 57.96 -25.01
C GLU A 680 45.06 58.66 -25.39
N ALA A 681 46.06 57.90 -25.83
CA ALA A 681 47.33 58.44 -26.33
C ALA A 681 47.15 59.39 -27.54
N GLU A 682 46.32 59.02 -28.53
CA GLU A 682 45.97 59.91 -29.65
C GLU A 682 45.30 61.22 -29.16
N THR A 683 44.42 61.16 -28.16
CA THR A 683 43.76 62.36 -27.63
C THR A 683 44.71 63.27 -26.84
N ASP A 684 45.67 62.72 -26.09
CA ASP A 684 46.68 63.52 -25.40
C ASP A 684 47.71 64.12 -26.38
N GLU A 685 48.05 63.45 -27.49
CA GLU A 685 48.84 64.05 -28.57
C GLU A 685 48.09 65.23 -29.22
N MET A 686 46.81 65.08 -29.57
CA MET A 686 45.99 66.18 -30.09
C MET A 686 45.88 67.37 -29.12
N LYS A 687 45.73 67.08 -27.82
CA LYS A 687 45.66 68.08 -26.74
C LYS A 687 46.98 68.85 -26.59
N LEU A 688 48.12 68.16 -26.71
CA LEU A 688 49.44 68.77 -26.66
C LEU A 688 49.68 69.68 -27.88
N LEU A 689 49.34 69.21 -29.10
CA LEU A 689 49.39 70.01 -30.32
C LEU A 689 48.48 71.25 -30.26
N LEU A 690 47.29 71.13 -29.64
CA LEU A 690 46.35 72.24 -29.47
C LEU A 690 46.89 73.28 -28.48
N GLU A 691 47.52 72.85 -27.39
CA GLU A 691 48.16 73.74 -26.43
C GLU A 691 49.43 74.40 -27.01
N GLU A 692 50.22 73.70 -27.84
CA GLU A 692 51.30 74.31 -28.61
C GLU A 692 50.79 75.38 -29.59
N SER A 693 49.72 75.10 -30.34
CA SER A 693 49.10 76.07 -31.27
C SER A 693 48.59 77.31 -30.53
N LYS A 694 47.95 77.11 -29.37
CA LYS A 694 47.50 78.18 -28.47
C LYS A 694 48.65 79.01 -27.92
N ASN A 695 49.76 78.39 -27.53
CA ASN A 695 50.98 79.09 -27.11
C ASN A 695 51.60 79.90 -28.27
N GLN A 696 51.68 79.35 -29.49
CA GLN A 696 52.16 80.09 -30.67
C GLN A 696 51.27 81.29 -31.02
N GLN A 697 49.95 81.18 -30.88
CA GLN A 697 49.03 82.32 -31.03
C GLN A 697 49.26 83.37 -29.93
N GLN A 698 49.44 82.95 -28.68
CA GLN A 698 49.69 83.84 -27.55
C GLN A 698 51.04 84.58 -27.69
N GLU A 699 52.11 83.91 -28.14
CA GLU A 699 53.39 84.56 -28.45
C GLU A 699 53.29 85.51 -29.65
N THR A 700 52.53 85.13 -30.69
CA THR A 700 52.29 86.00 -31.86
C THR A 700 51.60 87.30 -31.43
N LEU A 701 50.51 87.20 -30.66
CA LEU A 701 49.79 88.35 -30.08
C LEU A 701 50.69 89.19 -29.18
N ARG A 702 51.46 88.54 -28.30
CA ARG A 702 52.43 89.22 -27.42
C ARG A 702 53.46 90.01 -28.23
N SER A 703 54.02 89.41 -29.28
CA SER A 703 54.97 90.09 -30.18
C SER A 703 54.38 91.28 -30.92
N GLN A 704 53.05 91.35 -31.06
CA GLN A 704 52.37 92.47 -31.69
C GLN A 704 52.04 93.57 -30.66
N ILE A 705 51.58 93.18 -29.47
CA ILE A 705 51.43 94.08 -28.31
C ILE A 705 52.78 94.73 -27.98
N ASP A 706 53.89 94.00 -28.01
CA ASP A 706 55.23 94.55 -27.75
C ASP A 706 55.65 95.58 -28.82
N LYS A 707 55.32 95.35 -30.10
CA LYS A 707 55.59 96.31 -31.19
C LYS A 707 54.75 97.58 -31.05
N GLU A 708 53.48 97.45 -30.72
CA GLU A 708 52.57 98.59 -30.49
C GLU A 708 53.01 99.37 -29.23
N THR A 709 53.33 98.66 -28.14
CA THR A 709 53.85 99.25 -26.89
C THR A 709 55.15 100.01 -27.12
N GLU A 710 56.12 99.45 -27.85
CA GLU A 710 57.39 100.12 -28.17
C GLU A 710 57.21 101.29 -29.16
N SER A 711 56.08 101.37 -29.88
CA SER A 711 55.70 102.54 -30.67
C SER A 711 55.12 103.66 -29.79
N LEU A 712 54.19 103.32 -28.88
CA LEU A 712 53.60 104.24 -27.91
C LEU A 712 54.66 104.81 -26.95
N LYS A 713 55.58 103.97 -26.50
CA LYS A 713 56.74 104.35 -25.68
C LYS A 713 57.61 105.42 -26.36
N LYS A 714 57.81 105.35 -27.68
CA LYS A 714 58.53 106.38 -28.46
C LYS A 714 57.73 107.68 -28.66
N GLU A 715 56.43 107.69 -28.40
CA GLU A 715 55.65 108.93 -28.26
C GLU A 715 55.70 109.44 -26.81
N ILE A 716 55.59 108.54 -25.83
CA ILE A 716 55.77 108.84 -24.41
C ILE A 716 57.14 109.45 -24.14
N ASP A 717 58.23 108.99 -24.77
CA ASP A 717 59.56 109.59 -24.62
C ASP A 717 59.64 111.02 -25.18
N LYS A 718 58.92 111.32 -26.27
CA LYS A 718 58.81 112.70 -26.80
C LYS A 718 58.00 113.60 -25.87
N LEU A 719 56.97 113.04 -25.23
CA LEU A 719 56.17 113.74 -24.22
C LEU A 719 56.94 113.91 -22.91
N ASN A 720 57.70 112.90 -22.46
CA ASN A 720 58.52 112.92 -21.25
C ASN A 720 59.65 113.95 -21.34
N ASN A 721 60.33 114.09 -22.49
CA ASN A 721 61.29 115.19 -22.68
C ASN A 721 60.64 116.58 -22.55
N LYS A 722 59.33 116.69 -22.83
CA LYS A 722 58.54 117.92 -22.67
C LYS A 722 58.02 118.10 -21.24
N ILE A 723 57.66 117.00 -20.58
CA ILE A 723 57.18 116.95 -19.19
C ILE A 723 58.34 117.18 -18.22
N GLN A 724 59.54 116.62 -18.46
CA GLN A 724 60.71 116.74 -17.57
C GLN A 724 61.02 118.20 -17.22
N ILE A 725 61.00 119.09 -18.22
CA ILE A 725 61.25 120.53 -18.05
C ILE A 725 60.23 121.18 -17.09
N SER A 726 58.99 120.67 -17.01
CA SER A 726 58.01 121.07 -16.00
C SER A 726 58.06 120.21 -14.71
N SER A 727 58.54 118.97 -14.81
CA SER A 727 58.65 118.01 -13.70
C SER A 727 59.65 118.48 -12.66
N ASP A 728 60.74 119.14 -13.09
CA ASP A 728 61.72 119.73 -12.18
C ASP A 728 61.10 120.88 -11.34
N GLU A 729 60.06 121.54 -11.85
CA GLU A 729 59.26 122.54 -11.10
C GLU A 729 58.18 121.87 -10.22
N TYR A 730 57.53 120.79 -10.69
CA TYR A 730 56.52 120.04 -9.93
C TYR A 730 57.08 119.10 -8.85
N GLN A 731 58.32 118.62 -8.94
CA GLN A 731 58.93 117.73 -7.96
C GLN A 731 59.05 118.36 -6.57
N LEU A 732 59.15 119.70 -6.49
CA LEU A 732 59.17 120.41 -5.22
C LEU A 732 57.84 120.22 -4.46
N GLY A 733 56.71 120.43 -5.13
CA GLY A 733 55.37 120.23 -4.54
C GLY A 733 54.95 118.77 -4.38
N LEU A 734 55.42 117.87 -5.25
CA LEU A 734 55.18 116.42 -5.10
C LEU A 734 55.91 115.80 -3.91
N SER A 735 56.93 116.46 -3.36
CA SER A 735 57.59 115.99 -2.14
C SER A 735 56.67 116.06 -0.92
N GLU A 736 55.92 117.15 -0.76
CA GLU A 736 55.02 117.41 0.36
C GLU A 736 53.78 116.50 0.35
N LEU A 737 53.27 116.17 -0.85
CA LEU A 737 52.11 115.28 -1.01
C LEU A 737 52.41 113.81 -0.67
N ARG A 738 53.63 113.32 -0.95
CA ARG A 738 54.05 111.94 -0.64
C ARG A 738 54.03 111.65 0.86
N THR A 739 54.42 112.62 1.68
CA THR A 739 54.33 112.54 3.16
C THR A 739 52.89 112.38 3.66
N LEU A 740 51.92 112.94 2.95
CA LEU A 740 50.50 112.91 3.34
C LEU A 740 49.85 111.55 2.99
N MET A 741 50.05 111.07 1.75
CA MET A 741 49.53 109.77 1.29
C MET A 741 50.09 108.56 2.07
N THR A 742 51.30 108.68 2.65
CA THR A 742 51.90 107.57 3.41
C THR A 742 51.10 107.25 4.68
N ILE A 743 50.54 108.28 5.33
CA ILE A 743 49.78 108.15 6.58
C ILE A 743 48.45 107.42 6.36
N GLU A 744 47.68 107.79 5.33
CA GLU A 744 46.43 107.09 4.98
C GLU A 744 46.67 105.63 4.59
N LYS A 745 47.76 105.35 3.85
CA LYS A 745 48.12 103.99 3.42
C LYS A 745 48.37 103.07 4.62
N ASP A 746 49.06 103.53 5.66
CA ASP A 746 49.32 102.71 6.84
C ASP A 746 48.05 102.46 7.67
N GLN A 747 47.16 103.45 7.77
CA GLN A 747 45.90 103.32 8.50
C GLN A 747 44.90 102.35 7.82
N CYS A 748 44.82 102.37 6.48
CA CYS A 748 43.99 101.43 5.72
C CYS A 748 44.48 99.96 5.80
N ILE A 749 45.78 99.74 6.04
CA ILE A 749 46.35 98.39 6.17
C ILE A 749 45.96 97.77 7.53
N SER A 750 45.96 98.55 8.61
CA SER A 750 45.51 98.08 9.93
C SER A 750 44.08 97.53 9.92
N GLU A 751 43.13 98.29 9.37
CA GLU A 751 41.71 97.88 9.26
C GLU A 751 41.47 96.65 8.36
N LEU A 752 42.47 96.21 7.59
CA LEU A 752 42.41 94.99 6.79
C LEU A 752 42.97 93.78 7.55
N VAL A 753 44.02 93.98 8.36
CA VAL A 753 44.64 92.94 9.19
C VAL A 753 43.70 92.52 10.33
N ASP A 754 43.12 93.49 11.04
CA ASP A 754 42.24 93.22 12.19
C ASP A 754 41.06 92.30 11.81
N ARG A 755 40.40 92.57 10.67
CA ARG A 755 39.29 91.76 10.15
C ARG A 755 39.71 90.35 9.73
N TYR A 756 40.91 90.20 9.17
CA TYR A 756 41.43 88.88 8.79
C TYR A 756 41.78 88.04 10.03
N GLU A 757 42.22 88.68 11.12
CA GLU A 757 42.45 88.01 12.40
C GLU A 757 41.14 87.63 13.11
N GLU A 758 40.07 88.44 12.99
CA GLU A 758 38.71 88.06 13.42
C GLU A 758 38.17 86.83 12.66
N GLU A 759 38.23 86.81 11.32
CA GLU A 759 37.79 85.65 10.51
C GLU A 759 38.62 84.39 10.80
N SER A 760 39.95 84.54 10.95
CA SER A 760 40.86 83.44 11.32
C SER A 760 40.49 82.83 12.68
N ASN A 761 40.11 83.66 13.65
CA ASN A 761 39.67 83.19 14.96
C ASN A 761 38.28 82.54 14.91
N LEU A 762 37.34 83.05 14.10
CA LEU A 762 36.03 82.42 13.90
C LEU A 762 36.17 81.01 13.29
N LEU A 763 36.94 80.87 12.20
CA LEU A 763 37.27 79.58 11.58
C LEU A 763 37.92 78.60 12.57
N ARG A 764 38.81 79.09 13.44
CA ARG A 764 39.44 78.30 14.50
C ARG A 764 38.44 77.81 15.55
N THR A 765 37.39 78.59 15.86
CA THR A 765 36.31 78.13 16.76
C THR A 765 35.38 77.10 16.12
N GLU A 766 35.06 77.21 14.83
CA GLU A 766 34.27 76.18 14.13
C GLU A 766 35.06 74.89 13.94
N LEU A 767 36.36 74.95 13.62
CA LEU A 767 37.22 73.78 13.57
C LEU A 767 37.23 73.03 14.90
N ASN A 768 37.32 73.74 16.03
CA ASN A 768 37.24 73.14 17.36
C ASN A 768 35.88 72.48 17.66
N LYS A 769 34.76 73.04 17.16
CA LYS A 769 33.42 72.38 17.23
C LYS A 769 33.38 71.10 16.39
N VAL A 770 33.91 71.12 15.17
CA VAL A 770 33.98 69.95 14.29
C VAL A 770 34.83 68.85 14.93
N THR A 771 35.99 69.18 15.51
CA THR A 771 36.84 68.23 16.25
C THR A 771 36.11 67.64 17.47
N LEU A 772 35.33 68.44 18.20
CA LEU A 772 34.52 67.98 19.33
C LEU A 772 33.40 67.01 18.90
N LEU A 773 32.78 67.25 17.74
CA LEU A 773 31.79 66.34 17.15
C LEU A 773 32.43 65.04 16.66
N HIS A 774 33.56 65.12 15.96
CA HIS A 774 34.33 63.94 15.52
C HIS A 774 34.70 63.02 16.68
N ARG A 775 35.16 63.61 17.80
CA ARG A 775 35.44 62.85 19.03
C ARG A 775 34.21 62.16 19.61
N LYS A 776 33.04 62.82 19.61
CA LYS A 776 31.78 62.20 20.04
C LYS A 776 31.35 61.04 19.14
N THR A 777 31.59 61.13 17.83
CA THR A 777 31.30 60.03 16.89
C THR A 777 32.21 58.83 17.16
N ALA A 778 33.52 59.05 17.31
CA ALA A 778 34.47 57.99 17.65
C ALA A 778 34.15 57.33 19.01
N ASP A 779 33.74 58.12 20.01
CA ASP A 779 33.26 57.59 21.31
C ASP A 779 31.95 56.78 21.16
N VAL A 780 31.17 56.93 20.09
CA VAL A 780 29.98 56.09 19.80
C VAL A 780 30.38 54.82 19.04
N GLU A 781 31.20 54.94 17.99
CA GLU A 781 31.74 53.79 17.24
C GLU A 781 32.48 52.81 18.16
N LYS A 782 33.27 53.32 19.11
CA LYS A 782 33.97 52.51 20.11
C LYS A 782 33.00 51.67 20.96
N ARG A 783 31.87 52.25 21.39
CA ARG A 783 30.84 51.53 22.16
C ARG A 783 30.08 50.51 21.31
N LEU A 784 29.88 50.77 20.02
CA LEU A 784 29.29 49.79 19.09
C LEU A 784 30.25 48.63 18.84
N SER A 785 31.56 48.89 18.69
CA SER A 785 32.61 47.87 18.60
C SER A 785 32.71 47.02 19.88
N GLU A 786 32.62 47.65 21.06
CA GLU A 786 32.55 46.96 22.36
C GLU A 786 31.30 46.07 22.47
N GLN A 787 30.14 46.50 21.94
CA GLN A 787 28.93 45.66 21.89
C GLN A 787 29.01 44.52 20.87
N ILE A 788 29.58 44.76 19.68
CA ILE A 788 29.79 43.72 18.66
C ILE A 788 30.72 42.64 19.17
N THR A 789 31.83 43.01 19.82
CA THR A 789 32.77 42.05 20.42
C THR A 789 32.14 41.31 21.61
N GLU A 790 31.29 41.94 22.44
CA GLU A 790 30.54 41.22 23.48
C GLU A 790 29.55 40.20 22.89
N LEU A 791 28.90 40.52 21.76
CA LEU A 791 28.01 39.60 21.05
C LEU A 791 28.76 38.45 20.35
N GLN A 792 29.93 38.71 19.76
CA GLN A 792 30.80 37.67 19.20
C GLN A 792 31.26 36.69 20.28
N ASN A 793 31.74 37.19 21.44
CA ASN A 793 32.13 36.35 22.57
C ASN A 793 30.97 35.46 23.08
N LYS A 794 29.72 35.95 23.05
CA LYS A 794 28.53 35.16 23.41
C LYS A 794 28.22 34.08 22.37
N LEU A 795 28.30 34.41 21.08
CA LEU A 795 28.12 33.45 19.99
C LEU A 795 29.18 32.34 20.02
N GLU A 796 30.42 32.68 20.37
CA GLU A 796 31.54 31.74 20.48
C GLU A 796 31.46 30.86 21.75
N LEU A 797 30.87 31.38 22.84
CA LEU A 797 30.47 30.59 24.00
C LEU A 797 29.32 29.61 23.68
N GLU A 798 28.31 30.02 22.90
CA GLU A 798 27.25 29.12 22.44
C GLU A 798 27.77 28.07 21.45
N ALA A 799 28.66 28.45 20.53
CA ALA A 799 29.30 27.52 19.59
C ALA A 799 30.17 26.47 20.31
N SER A 800 30.96 26.88 21.31
CA SER A 800 31.77 25.95 22.11
C SER A 800 30.94 25.10 23.09
N ALA A 801 29.75 25.56 23.50
CA ALA A 801 28.77 24.72 24.18
C ALA A 801 28.13 23.69 23.23
N LEU A 802 27.84 24.06 21.98
CA LEU A 802 27.29 23.18 20.95
C LEU A 802 28.32 22.10 20.52
N GLU A 803 29.60 22.45 20.41
CA GLU A 803 30.71 21.49 20.24
C GLU A 803 30.78 20.48 21.39
N LYS A 804 30.64 20.91 22.64
CA LYS A 804 30.60 20.00 23.80
C LYS A 804 29.39 19.07 23.78
N ALA A 805 28.20 19.58 23.47
CA ALA A 805 27.01 18.75 23.28
C ALA A 805 27.17 17.74 22.13
N LYS A 806 27.96 18.07 21.10
CA LYS A 806 28.29 17.19 19.97
C LYS A 806 29.32 16.12 20.33
N THR A 807 30.35 16.43 21.14
CA THR A 807 31.32 15.43 21.64
C THR A 807 30.72 14.52 22.72
N GLU A 808 29.86 15.05 23.59
CA GLU A 808 29.04 14.23 24.50
C GLU A 808 28.13 13.27 23.72
N LYS A 809 27.48 13.73 22.64
CA LYS A 809 26.67 12.87 21.78
C LYS A 809 27.48 11.80 21.02
N LEU A 810 28.72 12.11 20.63
CA LEU A 810 29.66 11.12 20.06
C LEU A 810 30.07 10.07 21.10
N SER A 811 30.40 10.47 22.33
CA SER A 811 30.72 9.54 23.42
C SER A 811 29.54 8.63 23.79
N LEU A 812 28.30 9.15 23.75
CA LEU A 812 27.07 8.35 23.88
C LEU A 812 26.91 7.34 22.73
N CYS A 813 27.28 7.71 21.50
CA CYS A 813 27.25 6.80 20.35
C CYS A 813 28.29 5.68 20.50
N GLU A 814 29.54 6.02 20.84
CA GLU A 814 30.56 5.02 21.16
C GLU A 814 30.15 4.13 22.34
N GLN A 815 29.45 4.69 23.34
CA GLN A 815 28.99 3.94 24.51
C GLN A 815 27.82 3.01 24.15
N GLN A 816 26.94 3.42 23.24
CA GLN A 816 25.93 2.54 22.64
C GLN A 816 26.60 1.42 21.83
N GLU A 817 27.58 1.70 20.97
CA GLU A 817 28.33 0.66 20.24
C GLU A 817 29.03 -0.32 21.19
N LYS A 818 29.62 0.18 22.29
CA LYS A 818 30.21 -0.67 23.34
C LYS A 818 29.15 -1.55 24.03
N TYR A 819 27.94 -1.03 24.29
CA TYR A 819 26.84 -1.85 24.83
C TYR A 819 26.28 -2.85 23.81
N GLU A 820 26.18 -2.49 22.53
CA GLU A 820 25.73 -3.38 21.47
C GLU A 820 26.75 -4.51 21.22
N ALA A 821 28.05 -4.21 21.26
CA ALA A 821 29.11 -5.22 21.24
C ALA A 821 29.08 -6.13 22.48
N ILE A 822 28.81 -5.58 23.67
CA ILE A 822 28.61 -6.39 24.89
C ILE A 822 27.35 -7.26 24.76
N ILE A 823 26.24 -6.76 24.19
CA ILE A 823 25.01 -7.53 23.96
C ILE A 823 25.24 -8.62 22.91
N HIS A 824 26.02 -8.36 21.86
CA HIS A 824 26.42 -9.38 20.88
C HIS A 824 27.23 -10.47 21.57
N LYS A 825 28.27 -10.09 22.32
CA LYS A 825 29.12 -11.03 23.04
C LYS A 825 28.36 -11.83 24.11
N LEU A 826 27.41 -11.22 24.81
CA LEU A 826 26.54 -11.93 25.75
C LEU A 826 25.52 -12.86 25.06
N LYS A 827 25.16 -12.62 23.79
CA LYS A 827 24.39 -13.58 22.99
C LYS A 827 25.27 -14.75 22.53
N GLU A 828 26.49 -14.47 22.07
CA GLU A 828 27.47 -15.51 21.71
C GLU A 828 27.84 -16.38 22.92
N GLU A 829 28.13 -15.75 24.07
CA GLU A 829 28.36 -16.46 25.35
C GLU A 829 27.13 -17.24 25.80
N LYS A 830 25.91 -16.73 25.59
CA LYS A 830 24.66 -17.48 25.88
C LYS A 830 24.48 -18.69 24.95
N GLU A 831 24.68 -18.55 23.64
CA GLU A 831 24.56 -19.66 22.69
C GLU A 831 25.65 -20.70 22.90
N LEU A 832 26.88 -20.27 23.22
CA LEU A 832 27.96 -21.16 23.65
C LEU A 832 27.60 -21.89 24.94
N LEU A 833 27.00 -21.22 25.92
CA LEU A 833 26.60 -21.84 27.20
C LEU A 833 25.41 -22.80 27.03
N VAL A 834 24.47 -22.51 26.14
CA VAL A 834 23.40 -23.45 25.75
C VAL A 834 23.95 -24.65 24.98
N SER A 835 24.88 -24.44 24.04
CA SER A 835 25.57 -25.51 23.31
C SER A 835 26.37 -26.41 24.25
N ASN A 836 27.13 -25.82 25.18
CA ASN A 836 27.87 -26.56 26.20
C ASN A 836 26.92 -27.29 27.15
N GLN A 837 25.82 -26.68 27.59
CA GLN A 837 24.83 -27.32 28.47
C GLN A 837 24.10 -28.48 27.78
N GLU A 838 23.86 -28.38 26.46
CA GLU A 838 23.31 -29.47 25.65
C GLU A 838 24.34 -30.59 25.40
N GLN A 839 25.62 -30.25 25.18
CA GLN A 839 26.71 -31.23 25.13
C GLN A 839 26.91 -31.93 26.48
N ASP A 840 26.89 -31.20 27.60
CA ASP A 840 26.93 -31.77 28.95
C ASP A 840 25.71 -32.66 29.22
N ARG A 841 24.52 -32.27 28.73
CA ARG A 841 23.31 -33.11 28.81
C ARG A 841 23.47 -34.40 28.00
N GLN A 842 24.05 -34.33 26.80
CA GLN A 842 24.33 -35.50 25.96
C GLN A 842 25.41 -36.39 26.57
N LEU A 843 26.50 -35.82 27.10
CA LEU A 843 27.56 -36.53 27.82
C LEU A 843 27.05 -37.17 29.12
N LEU A 844 26.13 -36.51 29.83
CA LEU A 844 25.49 -37.07 31.03
C LEU A 844 24.55 -38.22 30.67
N ILE A 845 23.75 -38.10 29.59
CA ILE A 845 22.94 -39.21 29.06
C ILE A 845 23.84 -40.38 28.66
N GLN A 846 24.94 -40.10 27.93
CA GLN A 846 25.86 -41.12 27.45
C GLN A 846 26.60 -41.82 28.60
N LYS A 847 27.02 -41.07 29.64
CA LYS A 847 27.52 -41.65 30.90
C LYS A 847 26.48 -42.50 31.59
N LEU A 848 25.24 -42.03 31.77
CA LEU A 848 24.18 -42.79 32.41
C LEU A 848 23.80 -44.06 31.62
N THR A 849 23.94 -44.08 30.29
CA THR A 849 23.83 -45.31 29.51
C THR A 849 25.01 -46.25 29.72
N CYS A 850 26.25 -45.76 29.71
CA CYS A 850 27.43 -46.61 29.96
C CYS A 850 27.48 -47.14 31.39
N GLU A 851 27.18 -46.31 32.41
CA GLU A 851 27.09 -46.71 33.82
C GLU A 851 25.96 -47.73 34.03
N LYS A 852 24.85 -47.62 33.31
CA LYS A 852 23.78 -48.64 33.30
C LYS A 852 24.24 -49.94 32.63
N GLU A 853 24.96 -49.87 31.51
CA GLU A 853 25.49 -51.04 30.80
C GLU A 853 26.58 -51.74 31.61
N ASP A 854 27.49 -51.00 32.23
CA ASP A 854 28.51 -51.52 33.16
C ASP A 854 27.85 -52.13 34.42
N ALA A 855 26.81 -51.51 34.98
CA ALA A 855 26.07 -52.07 36.11
C ALA A 855 25.34 -53.37 35.74
N VAL A 856 24.69 -53.43 34.58
CA VAL A 856 24.07 -54.65 34.05
C VAL A 856 25.12 -55.72 33.76
N GLN A 857 26.24 -55.37 33.12
CA GLN A 857 27.30 -56.33 32.79
C GLN A 857 28.04 -56.81 34.04
N THR A 858 28.15 -55.98 35.09
CA THR A 858 28.69 -56.38 36.41
C THR A 858 27.72 -57.31 37.12
N ALA A 859 26.42 -56.99 37.17
CA ALA A 859 25.41 -57.88 37.74
C ALA A 859 25.33 -59.23 37.02
N CYS A 860 25.45 -59.25 35.68
CA CYS A 860 25.57 -60.49 34.92
C CYS A 860 26.83 -61.28 35.29
N LYS A 861 28.02 -60.65 35.32
CA LYS A 861 29.28 -61.31 35.72
C LYS A 861 29.21 -61.85 37.16
N GLU A 862 28.59 -61.12 38.08
CA GLU A 862 28.41 -61.54 39.47
C GLU A 862 27.44 -62.73 39.58
N PHE A 863 26.35 -62.73 38.80
CA PHE A 863 25.43 -63.86 38.68
C PHE A 863 26.09 -65.09 38.05
N GLU A 864 26.95 -64.91 37.03
CA GLU A 864 27.72 -66.01 36.43
C GLU A 864 28.79 -66.55 37.39
N LEU A 865 29.50 -65.69 38.13
CA LEU A 865 30.44 -66.12 39.17
C LEU A 865 29.72 -66.84 40.32
N GLN A 866 28.50 -66.44 40.67
CA GLN A 866 27.70 -67.12 41.69
C GLN A 866 27.12 -68.47 41.19
N ARG A 867 26.83 -68.58 39.88
CA ARG A 867 26.52 -69.85 39.20
C ARG A 867 27.74 -70.77 39.22
N GLU A 868 28.91 -70.30 38.79
CA GLU A 868 30.15 -71.09 38.78
C GLU A 868 30.57 -71.51 40.20
N ALA A 869 30.41 -70.64 41.21
CA ALA A 869 30.72 -70.97 42.59
C ALA A 869 29.76 -72.03 43.18
N THR A 870 28.48 -71.99 42.84
CA THR A 870 27.52 -73.04 43.24
C THR A 870 27.74 -74.34 42.48
N GLU A 871 28.08 -74.28 41.19
CA GLU A 871 28.47 -75.44 40.37
C GLU A 871 29.76 -76.11 40.89
N LYS A 872 30.80 -75.33 41.23
CA LYS A 872 31.99 -75.85 41.94
C LYS A 872 31.65 -76.46 43.29
N GLY A 873 30.82 -75.79 44.10
CA GLY A 873 30.40 -76.29 45.41
C GLY A 873 29.59 -77.60 45.33
N LEU A 874 28.91 -77.84 44.20
CA LEU A 874 28.26 -79.11 43.89
C LEU A 874 29.26 -80.17 43.38
N LEU A 875 30.18 -79.81 42.48
CA LEU A 875 31.25 -80.69 41.99
C LEU A 875 32.19 -81.17 43.11
N GLU A 876 32.59 -80.29 44.03
CA GLU A 876 33.38 -80.65 45.21
C GLU A 876 32.60 -81.58 46.16
N LYS A 877 31.27 -81.41 46.27
CA LYS A 877 30.40 -82.35 47.01
C LYS A 877 30.28 -83.70 46.32
N ILE A 878 30.18 -83.73 44.99
CA ILE A 878 30.18 -84.96 44.20
C ILE A 878 31.52 -85.69 44.37
N GLN A 879 32.66 -84.99 44.25
CA GLN A 879 33.98 -85.59 44.52
C GLN A 879 34.14 -86.08 45.96
N GLN A 880 33.59 -85.38 46.97
CA GLN A 880 33.59 -85.86 48.35
C GLN A 880 32.76 -87.14 48.52
N LEU A 881 31.61 -87.26 47.84
CA LEU A 881 30.78 -88.47 47.84
C LEU A 881 31.46 -89.62 47.07
N GLU A 882 32.04 -89.36 45.90
CA GLU A 882 32.81 -90.35 45.13
C GLU A 882 34.06 -90.83 45.89
N MET A 883 34.74 -89.94 46.61
CA MET A 883 35.91 -90.29 47.43
C MET A 883 35.51 -91.06 48.71
N GLN A 884 34.29 -90.87 49.24
CA GLN A 884 33.74 -91.73 50.29
C GLN A 884 33.36 -93.13 49.77
N VAL A 885 32.81 -93.23 48.55
CA VAL A 885 32.49 -94.52 47.91
C VAL A 885 33.76 -95.32 47.57
N ASN A 886 34.84 -94.66 47.14
CA ASN A 886 36.07 -95.33 46.70
C ASN A 886 36.99 -95.83 47.84
N GLN A 887 36.61 -95.73 49.13
CA GLN A 887 37.45 -96.14 50.27
C GLN A 887 37.05 -97.46 50.96
N SER A 888 36.20 -98.30 50.36
CA SER A 888 35.89 -99.63 50.92
C SER A 888 36.01 -100.79 49.93
N LEU A 889 37.14 -101.51 50.05
CA LEU A 889 37.40 -102.87 49.56
C LEU A 889 38.22 -103.60 50.66
N PRO A 890 38.17 -104.94 50.79
CA PRO A 890 37.36 -105.93 50.05
C PRO A 890 36.62 -106.94 50.96
N ALA A 891 36.05 -107.98 50.32
CA ALA A 891 35.83 -109.36 50.80
C ALA A 891 34.46 -109.79 51.38
N GLU A 892 33.84 -110.70 50.61
CA GLU A 892 33.11 -111.93 51.02
C GLU A 892 31.72 -111.89 51.68
N SER A 893 30.81 -112.65 51.04
CA SER A 893 29.68 -113.41 51.61
C SER A 893 28.37 -112.70 52.04
N SER A 894 27.46 -112.58 51.05
CA SER A 894 26.06 -113.05 51.15
C SER A 894 25.18 -112.59 52.35
N ALA A 895 24.72 -111.34 52.35
CA ALA A 895 23.63 -110.88 53.23
C ALA A 895 22.78 -109.70 52.69
N GLU A 896 22.82 -109.40 51.39
CA GLU A 896 22.48 -108.04 50.91
C GLU A 896 20.99 -107.74 50.64
N SER A 897 20.14 -108.74 50.35
CA SER A 897 18.82 -108.49 49.74
C SER A 897 17.82 -107.71 50.60
N THR A 898 17.93 -107.78 51.93
CA THR A 898 16.91 -107.19 52.85
C THR A 898 17.28 -105.78 53.30
N LEU A 899 18.55 -105.56 53.65
CA LEU A 899 19.04 -104.28 54.17
C LEU A 899 19.14 -103.23 53.06
N VAL A 900 19.48 -103.65 51.82
CA VAL A 900 19.43 -102.78 50.64
C VAL A 900 17.99 -102.32 50.36
N ALA A 901 16.99 -103.21 50.48
CA ALA A 901 15.58 -102.84 50.27
C ALA A 901 15.11 -101.78 51.28
N GLU A 902 15.39 -101.98 52.58
CA GLU A 902 14.96 -101.04 53.63
C GLU A 902 15.67 -99.67 53.56
N LEU A 903 16.96 -99.66 53.16
CA LEU A 903 17.69 -98.42 52.89
C LEU A 903 17.22 -97.73 51.61
N GLN A 904 16.86 -98.49 50.57
CA GLN A 904 16.38 -97.94 49.30
C GLN A 904 14.95 -97.40 49.42
N GLU A 905 14.09 -98.06 50.22
CA GLU A 905 12.77 -97.55 50.61
C GLU A 905 12.91 -96.24 51.39
N LYS A 906 13.74 -96.18 52.44
CA LYS A 906 14.01 -94.93 53.18
C LYS A 906 14.64 -93.84 52.31
N LEU A 907 15.52 -94.19 51.36
CA LEU A 907 16.07 -93.25 50.40
C LEU A 907 15.02 -92.72 49.41
N GLN A 908 14.02 -93.55 49.04
CA GLN A 908 12.88 -93.11 48.23
C GLN A 908 11.89 -92.28 49.06
N GLU A 909 11.66 -92.62 50.32
CA GLU A 909 10.76 -91.89 51.23
C GLU A 909 11.33 -90.50 51.58
N GLU A 910 12.61 -90.39 51.93
CA GLU A 910 13.28 -89.10 52.13
C GLU A 910 13.42 -88.30 50.83
N LYS A 911 13.58 -88.95 49.66
CA LYS A 911 13.51 -88.26 48.37
C LYS A 911 12.12 -87.73 48.06
N MET A 912 11.05 -88.47 48.38
CA MET A 912 9.68 -87.96 48.24
C MET A 912 9.43 -86.80 49.20
N LYS A 913 9.85 -86.88 50.47
CA LYS A 913 9.76 -85.75 51.42
C LYS A 913 10.54 -84.52 50.94
N PHE A 914 11.73 -84.69 50.37
CA PHE A 914 12.50 -83.59 49.79
C PHE A 914 11.83 -83.00 48.55
N LEU A 915 11.26 -83.84 47.67
CA LEU A 915 10.51 -83.38 46.49
C LEU A 915 9.24 -82.65 46.89
N GLU A 916 8.44 -83.21 47.81
CA GLU A 916 7.20 -82.62 48.34
C GLU A 916 7.49 -81.30 49.09
N GLN A 917 8.56 -81.24 49.89
CA GLN A 917 8.98 -80.02 50.58
C GLN A 917 9.53 -78.95 49.62
N LEU A 918 10.17 -79.35 48.52
CA LEU A 918 10.66 -78.43 47.49
C LEU A 918 9.51 -77.94 46.59
N GLU A 919 8.59 -78.82 46.20
CA GLU A 919 7.35 -78.50 45.48
C GLU A 919 6.44 -77.59 46.31
N GLU A 920 6.33 -77.81 47.63
CA GLU A 920 5.58 -76.91 48.51
C GLU A 920 6.32 -75.57 48.74
N GLN A 921 7.66 -75.53 48.64
CA GLN A 921 8.42 -74.28 48.68
C GLN A 921 8.31 -73.50 47.36
N GLU A 922 8.36 -74.19 46.21
CA GLU A 922 8.12 -73.62 44.89
C GLU A 922 6.68 -73.12 44.76
N LYS A 923 5.69 -73.92 45.18
CA LYS A 923 4.29 -73.52 45.25
C LYS A 923 4.10 -72.27 46.12
N ARG A 924 4.69 -72.23 47.32
CA ARG A 924 4.66 -71.02 48.16
C ARG A 924 5.36 -69.83 47.51
N LYS A 925 6.46 -70.02 46.78
CA LYS A 925 7.11 -68.93 46.03
C LYS A 925 6.31 -68.45 44.83
N ASN A 926 5.61 -69.35 44.14
CA ASN A 926 4.68 -69.03 43.07
C ASN A 926 3.43 -68.34 43.61
N GLU A 927 2.90 -68.74 44.76
CA GLU A 927 1.80 -68.07 45.47
C GLU A 927 2.21 -66.68 46.00
N GLU A 928 3.39 -66.54 46.59
CA GLU A 928 3.97 -65.23 46.98
C GLU A 928 4.16 -64.33 45.75
N MET A 929 4.76 -64.83 44.67
CA MET A 929 5.00 -64.04 43.46
C MET A 929 3.71 -63.69 42.73
N GLN A 930 2.72 -64.58 42.73
CA GLN A 930 1.39 -64.30 42.18
C GLN A 930 0.66 -63.27 43.05
N ASN A 931 0.73 -63.36 44.38
CA ASN A 931 0.17 -62.35 45.28
C ASN A 931 0.85 -60.98 45.11
N ILE A 932 2.18 -60.93 44.94
CA ILE A 932 2.92 -59.69 44.65
C ILE A 932 2.50 -59.13 43.28
N ARG A 933 2.38 -59.97 42.25
CA ARG A 933 1.87 -59.56 40.93
C ARG A 933 0.45 -59.02 41.02
N THR A 934 -0.47 -59.75 41.65
CA THR A 934 -1.86 -59.32 41.85
C THR A 934 -1.95 -58.04 42.67
N SER A 935 -1.14 -57.87 43.72
CA SER A 935 -1.07 -56.64 44.50
C SER A 935 -0.52 -55.46 43.70
N LEU A 936 0.55 -55.67 42.92
CA LEU A 936 1.14 -54.64 42.06
C LEU A 936 0.19 -54.24 40.94
N THR A 937 -0.47 -55.19 40.29
CA THR A 937 -1.51 -54.92 39.29
C THR A 937 -2.72 -54.22 39.91
N ALA A 938 -3.14 -54.60 41.13
CA ALA A 938 -4.21 -53.92 41.85
C ALA A 938 -3.82 -52.49 42.26
N GLU A 939 -2.57 -52.25 42.68
CA GLU A 939 -2.05 -50.92 42.99
C GLU A 939 -1.93 -50.05 41.73
N GLN A 940 -1.37 -50.58 40.64
CA GLN A 940 -1.29 -49.91 39.35
C GLN A 940 -2.69 -49.58 38.82
N GLN A 941 -3.63 -50.53 38.88
CA GLN A 941 -5.03 -50.30 38.48
C GLN A 941 -5.72 -49.29 39.40
N THR A 942 -5.44 -49.28 40.71
CA THR A 942 -6.01 -48.32 41.66
C THR A 942 -5.46 -46.91 41.43
N ASN A 943 -4.16 -46.77 41.20
CA ASN A 943 -3.52 -45.51 40.84
C ASN A 943 -4.03 -45.00 39.49
N PHE A 944 -4.09 -45.86 38.48
CA PHE A 944 -4.67 -45.53 37.17
C PHE A 944 -6.13 -45.11 37.28
N ASN A 945 -6.98 -45.89 37.97
CA ASN A 945 -8.38 -45.55 38.20
C ASN A 945 -8.53 -44.24 38.99
N THR A 946 -7.62 -43.94 39.93
CA THR A 946 -7.64 -42.70 40.71
C THR A 946 -7.24 -41.49 39.86
N VAL A 947 -6.23 -41.62 38.99
CA VAL A 947 -5.86 -40.58 38.02
C VAL A 947 -6.98 -40.39 37.00
N LEU A 948 -7.52 -41.48 36.44
CA LEU A 948 -8.64 -41.47 35.51
C LEU A 948 -9.90 -40.85 36.14
N ALA A 949 -10.19 -41.12 37.41
CA ALA A 949 -11.30 -40.50 38.14
C ALA A 949 -11.06 -39.01 38.38
N ARG A 950 -9.83 -38.58 38.71
CA ARG A 950 -9.49 -37.15 38.84
C ARG A 950 -9.58 -36.41 37.51
N GLU A 951 -9.07 -36.98 36.42
CA GLU A 951 -9.17 -36.37 35.08
C GLU A 951 -10.60 -36.43 34.53
N LYS A 952 -11.38 -37.49 34.81
CA LYS A 952 -12.82 -37.51 34.54
C LYS A 952 -13.50 -36.39 35.32
N MET A 953 -13.28 -36.27 36.62
CA MET A 953 -13.91 -35.23 37.44
C MET A 953 -13.52 -33.81 37.01
N LYS A 954 -12.27 -33.57 36.58
CA LYS A 954 -11.87 -32.30 35.95
C LYS A 954 -12.64 -32.04 34.66
N LYS A 955 -12.69 -33.02 33.75
CA LYS A 955 -13.43 -32.90 32.49
C LYS A 955 -14.92 -32.71 32.72
N GLU A 956 -15.50 -33.42 33.68
CA GLU A 956 -16.91 -33.36 34.08
C GLU A 956 -17.22 -31.98 34.71
N ASN A 957 -16.34 -31.43 35.55
CA ASN A 957 -16.46 -30.05 36.05
C ASN A 957 -16.35 -28.99 34.93
N ILE A 958 -15.45 -29.17 33.96
CA ILE A 958 -15.31 -28.27 32.80
C ILE A 958 -16.54 -28.37 31.89
N ILE A 959 -17.04 -29.59 31.64
CA ILE A 959 -18.28 -29.84 30.89
C ILE A 959 -19.47 -29.20 31.61
N ASN A 960 -19.54 -29.26 32.93
CA ASN A 960 -20.60 -28.62 33.71
C ASN A 960 -20.51 -27.08 33.63
N ASP A 961 -19.34 -26.47 33.86
CA ASP A 961 -19.16 -25.01 33.71
C ASP A 961 -19.48 -24.52 32.28
N LEU A 962 -19.09 -25.28 31.25
CA LEU A 962 -19.47 -25.00 29.86
C LEU A 962 -20.96 -25.23 29.60
N SER A 963 -21.59 -26.22 30.22
CA SER A 963 -23.03 -26.50 30.07
C SER A 963 -23.89 -25.45 30.78
N ASP A 964 -23.46 -24.96 31.94
CA ASP A 964 -24.12 -23.87 32.67
C ASP A 964 -23.97 -22.54 31.90
N ARG A 965 -22.79 -22.26 31.33
CA ARG A 965 -22.60 -21.11 30.40
C ARG A 965 -23.47 -21.23 29.17
N LEU A 966 -23.51 -22.41 28.53
CA LEU A 966 -24.37 -22.69 27.38
C LEU A 966 -25.83 -22.48 27.74
N LYS A 967 -26.29 -22.99 28.89
CA LYS A 967 -27.65 -22.83 29.38
C LYS A 967 -28.00 -21.36 29.65
N VAL A 968 -27.11 -20.60 30.26
CA VAL A 968 -27.30 -19.14 30.45
C VAL A 968 -27.37 -18.39 29.11
N LEU A 969 -26.55 -18.79 28.12
CA LEU A 969 -26.61 -18.24 26.76
C LEU A 969 -27.91 -18.62 26.05
N THR A 970 -28.36 -19.88 26.11
CA THR A 970 -29.64 -20.32 25.53
C THR A 970 -30.82 -19.62 26.20
N GLU A 971 -30.82 -19.51 27.54
CA GLU A 971 -31.82 -18.76 28.28
C GLU A 971 -31.78 -17.25 27.98
N GLN A 972 -30.66 -16.68 27.51
CA GLN A 972 -30.61 -15.29 27.04
C GLN A 972 -31.08 -15.17 25.58
N GLN A 973 -30.73 -16.13 24.73
CA GLN A 973 -31.16 -16.20 23.34
C GLN A 973 -32.68 -16.39 23.24
N GLU A 974 -33.28 -17.17 24.14
CA GLU A 974 -34.74 -17.33 24.26
C GLU A 974 -35.41 -16.02 24.71
N LYS A 975 -34.86 -15.31 25.71
CA LYS A 975 -35.36 -13.98 26.12
C LYS A 975 -35.24 -12.92 25.02
N ASP A 976 -34.13 -12.90 24.29
CA ASP A 976 -33.91 -11.97 23.18
C ASP A 976 -34.82 -12.32 21.98
N LYS A 977 -35.09 -13.62 21.73
CA LYS A 977 -36.10 -14.09 20.76
C LYS A 977 -37.51 -13.65 21.16
N ASP A 978 -37.94 -13.89 22.39
CA ASP A 978 -39.28 -13.54 22.87
C ASP A 978 -39.50 -12.02 22.87
N LEU A 979 -38.44 -11.25 23.11
CA LEU A 979 -38.44 -9.80 22.95
C LEU A 979 -38.55 -9.40 21.47
N ILE A 980 -37.82 -10.05 20.55
CA ILE A 980 -37.96 -9.83 19.09
C ILE A 980 -39.39 -10.17 18.62
N GLU A 981 -39.99 -11.24 19.13
CA GLU A 981 -41.36 -11.68 18.85
C GLU A 981 -42.37 -10.63 19.34
N THR A 982 -42.27 -10.20 20.60
CA THR A 982 -43.08 -9.11 21.19
C THR A 982 -42.96 -7.80 20.40
N LEU A 983 -41.74 -7.40 20.00
CA LEU A 983 -41.50 -6.21 19.19
C LEU A 983 -42.06 -6.35 17.76
N SER A 984 -42.11 -7.58 17.22
CA SER A 984 -42.71 -7.84 15.91
C SER A 984 -44.24 -7.78 15.95
N GLU A 985 -44.87 -8.24 17.04
CA GLU A 985 -46.29 -8.04 17.28
C GLU A 985 -46.63 -6.55 17.45
N ASP A 986 -45.84 -5.81 18.24
CA ASP A 986 -46.03 -4.36 18.39
C ASP A 986 -45.89 -3.63 17.05
N ARG A 987 -44.91 -4.02 16.23
CA ARG A 987 -44.76 -3.50 14.86
C ARG A 987 -46.00 -3.82 14.00
N ALA A 988 -46.58 -5.01 14.11
CA ALA A 988 -47.82 -5.37 13.42
C ALA A 988 -49.03 -4.54 13.91
N ARG A 989 -49.20 -4.40 15.24
CA ARG A 989 -50.24 -3.57 15.87
C ARG A 989 -50.14 -2.11 15.44
N LEU A 990 -48.93 -1.53 15.41
CA LEU A 990 -48.68 -0.15 14.97
C LEU A 990 -48.92 0.04 13.46
N LEU A 991 -48.60 -0.95 12.64
CA LEU A 991 -48.93 -0.94 11.20
C LEU A 991 -50.43 -1.06 10.96
N GLU A 992 -51.15 -1.84 11.75
CA GLU A 992 -52.62 -1.93 11.67
C GLU A 992 -53.29 -0.63 12.15
N GLU A 993 -52.83 -0.01 13.24
CA GLU A 993 -53.31 1.31 13.67
C GLU A 993 -53.02 2.38 12.60
N LYS A 994 -51.80 2.41 12.04
CA LYS A 994 -51.46 3.31 10.93
C LYS A 994 -52.39 3.10 9.73
N LYS A 995 -52.56 1.85 9.26
CA LYS A 995 -53.43 1.50 8.13
C LYS A 995 -54.88 1.91 8.40
N LYS A 996 -55.38 1.70 9.61
CA LYS A 996 -56.73 2.13 10.02
C LYS A 996 -56.88 3.66 9.97
N LEU A 997 -55.91 4.41 10.49
CA LEU A 997 -55.91 5.87 10.42
C LEU A 997 -55.80 6.39 8.98
N GLU A 998 -55.03 5.71 8.12
CA GLU A 998 -54.97 6.00 6.68
C GLU A 998 -56.30 5.69 5.97
N GLU A 999 -56.99 4.61 6.33
CA GLU A 999 -58.35 4.29 5.86
C GLU A 999 -59.39 5.31 6.37
N GLU A 1000 -59.27 5.80 7.60
CA GLU A 1000 -60.14 6.84 8.17
C GLU A 1000 -59.88 8.20 7.51
N VAL A 1001 -58.62 8.58 7.26
CA VAL A 1001 -58.25 9.76 6.45
C VAL A 1001 -58.77 9.65 5.02
N ASN A 1002 -58.71 8.46 4.40
CA ASN A 1002 -59.26 8.24 3.06
C ASN A 1002 -60.81 8.23 3.03
N LYS A 1003 -61.47 7.77 4.10
CA LYS A 1003 -62.93 7.93 4.29
C LYS A 1003 -63.33 9.40 4.45
N LEU A 1004 -62.60 10.17 5.26
CA LEU A 1004 -62.82 11.61 5.40
C LEU A 1004 -62.56 12.36 4.08
N ARG A 1005 -61.58 11.93 3.28
CA ARG A 1005 -61.31 12.48 1.95
C ARG A 1005 -62.40 12.15 0.92
N SER A 1006 -63.01 10.97 1.00
CA SER A 1006 -64.08 10.54 0.08
C SER A 1006 -65.49 11.00 0.49
N ALA A 1007 -65.73 11.28 1.78
CA ALA A 1007 -66.99 11.83 2.27
C ALA A 1007 -67.31 13.25 1.74
N ASN A 1008 -66.31 13.98 1.25
CA ASN A 1008 -66.46 15.34 0.71
C ASN A 1008 -66.99 15.41 -0.74
N PHE A 1009 -67.34 14.28 -1.37
CA PHE A 1009 -68.01 14.26 -2.67
C PHE A 1009 -69.29 13.41 -2.64
N SER A 1010 -70.43 14.08 -2.75
CA SER A 1010 -71.72 13.49 -3.15
C SER A 1010 -72.49 14.56 -3.96
N PRO A 1011 -73.40 14.17 -4.88
CA PRO A 1011 -74.69 13.62 -4.44
C PRO A 1011 -75.32 12.51 -5.32
N SER A 1012 -76.19 11.70 -4.70
CA SER A 1012 -77.40 11.04 -5.29
C SER A 1012 -77.20 10.04 -6.46
N THR A 1013 -77.81 8.85 -6.50
CA THR A 1013 -79.28 8.68 -6.67
C THR A 1013 -79.72 7.20 -6.54
N TYR A 1014 -80.61 6.90 -5.57
CA TYR A 1014 -81.60 5.79 -5.46
C TYR A 1014 -81.20 4.28 -5.43
N SER A 1015 -81.76 3.60 -4.41
CA SER A 1015 -82.49 2.30 -4.36
C SER A 1015 -82.17 1.12 -5.32
N ALA A 1016 -82.23 -0.16 -4.94
CA ALA A 1016 -82.70 -0.88 -3.72
C ALA A 1016 -81.92 -2.23 -3.60
N ALA A 1017 -81.46 -2.73 -2.44
CA ALA A 1017 -82.14 -3.30 -1.25
C ALA A 1017 -82.49 -4.81 -1.34
N VAL A 1018 -82.16 -5.58 -0.27
CA VAL A 1018 -82.54 -7.00 0.02
C VAL A 1018 -81.89 -8.08 -0.87
N SER A 1019 -81.40 -9.25 -0.41
CA SER A 1019 -80.90 -9.72 0.91
C SER A 1019 -80.14 -11.07 0.76
N GLU A 1020 -79.19 -11.33 1.67
CA GLU A 1020 -78.85 -12.62 2.31
C GLU A 1020 -78.40 -13.89 1.53
N ALA A 1021 -77.76 -14.77 2.32
CA ALA A 1021 -77.63 -16.23 2.19
C ALA A 1021 -76.56 -16.86 1.27
N CYS A 1022 -75.54 -17.40 1.93
CA CYS A 1022 -74.88 -18.71 1.75
C CYS A 1022 -74.97 -19.47 0.42
N GLY A 1023 -73.82 -19.98 -0.06
CA GLY A 1023 -73.81 -21.29 -0.70
C GLY A 1023 -72.52 -21.74 -1.41
N ALA A 1024 -72.01 -22.90 -0.99
CA ALA A 1024 -71.34 -23.93 -1.79
C ALA A 1024 -70.38 -23.53 -2.95
N CYS A 1025 -69.09 -23.69 -2.65
CA CYS A 1025 -68.08 -24.48 -3.37
C CYS A 1025 -68.41 -25.13 -4.74
N ALA A 1026 -67.38 -25.11 -5.61
CA ALA A 1026 -67.12 -26.02 -6.74
C ALA A 1026 -67.99 -25.84 -8.00
N ALA A 1027 -67.56 -26.24 -9.21
CA ALA A 1027 -66.35 -27.02 -9.57
C ALA A 1027 -65.71 -26.55 -10.89
N ASP A 1028 -64.47 -27.04 -11.14
CA ASP A 1028 -63.84 -27.44 -12.41
C ASP A 1028 -64.01 -26.56 -13.69
N VAL A 1029 -62.95 -26.09 -14.38
CA VAL A 1029 -61.82 -26.80 -15.05
C VAL A 1029 -62.30 -27.63 -16.26
N PRO A 1030 -61.62 -27.65 -17.43
CA PRO A 1030 -60.50 -26.86 -17.98
C PRO A 1030 -61.01 -25.88 -19.09
N THR A 1031 -60.32 -25.34 -20.12
CA THR A 1031 -59.25 -25.85 -21.01
C THR A 1031 -58.57 -24.73 -21.79
N ASP A 1032 -57.39 -25.03 -22.33
CA ASP A 1032 -56.55 -24.21 -23.20
C ASP A 1032 -57.28 -23.65 -24.43
N THR A 1033 -56.77 -22.54 -24.99
CA THR A 1033 -56.09 -22.59 -26.31
C THR A 1033 -55.24 -21.34 -26.56
N ASP A 1034 -54.12 -21.59 -27.23
CA ASP A 1034 -53.03 -20.74 -27.67
C ASP A 1034 -53.40 -19.45 -28.46
N ARG A 1035 -52.48 -18.47 -28.39
CA ARG A 1035 -52.04 -17.48 -29.42
C ARG A 1035 -52.99 -17.01 -30.55
N LEU A 1036 -52.96 -15.70 -30.80
CA LEU A 1036 -52.28 -14.99 -31.93
C LEU A 1036 -52.61 -13.48 -31.78
N ALA A 1037 -51.67 -12.54 -31.60
CA ALA A 1037 -50.59 -12.05 -32.49
C ALA A 1037 -51.04 -10.93 -33.46
N SER A 1038 -50.08 -10.08 -33.87
CA SER A 1038 -50.23 -8.93 -34.80
C SER A 1038 -51.06 -7.72 -34.28
N ASP A 1039 -50.74 -6.45 -34.60
CA ASP A 1039 -49.55 -5.92 -35.29
C ASP A 1039 -49.35 -4.39 -35.11
N PHE A 1040 -48.19 -3.89 -35.56
CA PHE A 1040 -47.78 -2.48 -35.78
C PHE A 1040 -47.81 -1.49 -34.58
N GLY A 1041 -46.84 -0.58 -34.44
CA GLY A 1041 -45.58 -0.44 -35.18
C GLY A 1041 -44.91 0.94 -35.04
N ALA A 1042 -43.75 1.08 -35.70
CA ALA A 1042 -42.98 2.30 -36.00
C ALA A 1042 -42.29 3.08 -34.85
N GLU A 1043 -41.07 3.51 -35.16
CA GLU A 1043 -40.10 4.21 -34.30
C GLU A 1043 -40.45 5.68 -34.01
N GLY A 1044 -39.86 6.24 -32.95
CA GLY A 1044 -39.93 7.67 -32.62
C GLY A 1044 -38.81 8.12 -31.67
N ARG A 1045 -37.59 8.32 -32.21
CA ARG A 1045 -36.40 8.77 -31.46
C ARG A 1045 -36.49 10.25 -31.05
N MET A 1046 -36.32 10.55 -29.76
CA MET A 1046 -35.50 11.69 -29.31
C MET A 1046 -35.16 11.63 -27.81
N ASP A 1047 -33.88 11.78 -27.48
CA ASP A 1047 -33.39 12.10 -26.13
C ASP A 1047 -33.44 13.61 -25.87
N SER A 1048 -33.49 14.03 -24.60
CA SER A 1048 -32.56 15.02 -23.99
C SER A 1048 -33.11 15.65 -22.69
N MET A 1049 -32.26 15.66 -21.64
CA MET A 1049 -32.20 16.62 -20.51
C MET A 1049 -33.44 16.81 -19.59
N MET A 1050 -33.34 17.49 -18.43
CA MET A 1050 -32.31 17.54 -17.37
C MET A 1050 -32.87 18.34 -16.16
N GLU A 1051 -32.57 17.89 -14.93
CA GLU A 1051 -32.55 18.66 -13.66
C GLU A 1051 -33.79 19.45 -13.12
N THR A 1052 -34.15 19.09 -11.87
CA THR A 1052 -34.09 19.95 -10.65
C THR A 1052 -34.75 21.34 -10.63
N SER A 1053 -35.62 21.62 -9.63
CA SER A 1053 -35.34 22.68 -8.62
C SER A 1053 -36.35 22.80 -7.44
N MET A 1054 -35.82 22.66 -6.22
CA MET A 1054 -36.02 23.43 -4.97
C MET A 1054 -37.38 24.08 -4.57
N MET A 1055 -37.83 23.66 -3.37
CA MET A 1055 -38.24 24.48 -2.18
C MET A 1055 -39.31 25.60 -2.27
N ALA A 1056 -40.27 25.58 -1.31
CA ALA A 1056 -40.29 26.50 -0.13
C ALA A 1056 -41.70 26.99 0.34
N VAL A 1057 -41.85 27.06 1.66
CA VAL A 1057 -42.69 27.99 2.46
C VAL A 1057 -44.23 27.87 2.46
N HIS A 1058 -44.74 27.64 3.68
CA HIS A 1058 -46.07 27.93 4.26
C HIS A 1058 -47.33 27.97 3.37
N GLU A 1059 -48.26 27.05 3.70
CA GLU A 1059 -49.48 27.49 4.39
C GLU A 1059 -49.87 26.46 5.47
N ASN A 1060 -50.32 26.91 6.65
CA ASN A 1060 -50.60 26.05 7.80
C ASN A 1060 -52.11 25.98 8.09
N VAL A 1061 -52.85 25.28 7.23
CA VAL A 1061 -54.30 25.09 7.36
C VAL A 1061 -54.62 23.60 7.49
N HIS A 1062 -54.97 23.20 8.72
CA HIS A 1062 -55.55 21.90 9.10
C HIS A 1062 -54.90 20.63 8.49
N MET A 1063 -53.70 20.29 8.97
CA MET A 1063 -53.38 18.89 9.22
C MET A 1063 -54.40 18.34 10.24
N SER A 1064 -55.12 17.25 9.94
CA SER A 1064 -56.00 16.62 10.94
C SER A 1064 -55.19 15.92 12.04
N GLU A 1065 -55.82 15.67 13.18
CA GLU A 1065 -55.18 14.99 14.32
C GLU A 1065 -54.68 13.59 13.91
N GLU A 1066 -55.43 12.86 13.08
CA GLU A 1066 -55.03 11.58 12.48
C GLU A 1066 -53.72 11.70 11.70
N LYS A 1067 -53.51 12.79 10.94
CA LYS A 1067 -52.29 12.97 10.15
C LYS A 1067 -51.07 13.32 11.02
N GLN A 1068 -51.26 13.96 12.18
CA GLN A 1068 -50.20 14.08 13.19
C GLN A 1068 -49.93 12.73 13.89
N ARG A 1069 -50.99 11.97 14.20
CA ARG A 1069 -50.91 10.64 14.81
C ARG A 1069 -50.18 9.64 13.91
N ILE A 1070 -50.42 9.66 12.60
CA ILE A 1070 -49.69 8.84 11.61
C ILE A 1070 -48.19 9.16 11.65
N MET A 1071 -47.77 10.42 11.61
CA MET A 1071 -46.34 10.78 11.68
C MET A 1071 -45.69 10.36 13.02
N LEU A 1072 -46.46 10.37 14.12
CA LEU A 1072 -45.97 9.89 15.42
C LEU A 1072 -45.83 8.36 15.46
N LEU A 1073 -46.77 7.64 14.85
CA LEU A 1073 -46.71 6.18 14.67
C LEU A 1073 -45.52 5.78 13.78
N GLU A 1074 -45.29 6.49 12.67
CA GLU A 1074 -44.13 6.26 11.80
C GLU A 1074 -42.79 6.43 12.54
N ARG A 1075 -42.68 7.48 13.37
CA ARG A 1075 -41.47 7.70 14.18
C ARG A 1075 -41.27 6.62 15.25
N THR A 1076 -42.34 6.15 15.88
CA THR A 1076 -42.29 5.03 16.84
C THR A 1076 -41.93 3.71 16.15
N LEU A 1077 -42.48 3.47 14.95
CA LEU A 1077 -42.17 2.30 14.12
C LEU A 1077 -40.67 2.26 13.76
N GLN A 1078 -40.10 3.39 13.34
CA GLN A 1078 -38.68 3.50 12.99
C GLN A 1078 -37.76 3.19 14.18
N LEU A 1079 -38.08 3.72 15.38
CA LEU A 1079 -37.33 3.42 16.60
C LEU A 1079 -37.42 1.93 16.97
N LYS A 1080 -38.59 1.31 16.78
CA LYS A 1080 -38.79 -0.13 17.02
C LYS A 1080 -38.04 -1.00 16.01
N GLU A 1081 -37.88 -0.55 14.76
CA GLU A 1081 -37.04 -1.24 13.77
C GLU A 1081 -35.53 -1.13 14.08
N GLU A 1082 -35.05 -0.01 14.63
CA GLU A 1082 -33.67 0.09 15.12
C GLU A 1082 -33.40 -0.81 16.33
N GLU A 1083 -34.34 -0.86 17.29
CA GLU A 1083 -34.27 -1.75 18.45
C GLU A 1083 -34.25 -3.22 18.03
N ASN A 1084 -35.15 -3.62 17.12
CA ASN A 1084 -35.22 -4.97 16.58
C ASN A 1084 -33.95 -5.36 15.78
N LYS A 1085 -33.35 -4.42 15.02
CA LYS A 1085 -32.04 -4.64 14.35
C LYS A 1085 -30.91 -4.87 15.35
N ARG A 1086 -30.83 -4.08 16.42
CA ARG A 1086 -29.79 -4.26 17.47
C ARG A 1086 -29.94 -5.59 18.20
N LEU A 1087 -31.16 -6.05 18.45
CA LEU A 1087 -31.43 -7.36 19.05
C LEU A 1087 -31.07 -8.52 18.12
N ASN A 1088 -31.45 -8.46 16.83
CA ASN A 1088 -31.02 -9.47 15.85
C ASN A 1088 -29.49 -9.53 15.71
N GLN A 1089 -28.80 -8.39 15.74
CA GLN A 1089 -27.33 -8.36 15.70
C GLN A 1089 -26.70 -9.05 16.93
N ARG A 1090 -27.32 -8.92 18.11
CA ARG A 1090 -26.92 -9.67 19.32
C ARG A 1090 -27.28 -11.16 19.24
N LEU A 1091 -28.39 -11.53 18.62
CA LEU A 1091 -28.83 -12.93 18.46
C LEU A 1091 -27.92 -13.76 17.53
N VAL A 1092 -27.11 -13.07 16.70
CA VAL A 1092 -26.20 -13.64 15.70
C VAL A 1092 -24.72 -13.58 16.16
N SER A 1093 -24.42 -12.91 17.28
CA SER A 1093 -23.05 -12.75 17.84
C SER A 1093 -22.78 -13.69 19.01
#